data_AF-A0A378I6U6-F1
#
_entry.id   AF-A0A378I6U6-F1
#
_cell.length_a   1.000
_cell.length_b   1.000
_cell.length_c   1.000
_cell.angle_alpha   90.00
_cell.angle_beta   90.00
_cell.angle_gamma   90.00
#
_symmetry.space_group_name_H-M   'P 1'
#
loop_
_entity.id
_entity.type
_entity.pdbx_description
1 polymer ?
#
loop_
_entity_poly.entity_id
_entity_poly.type
_entity_poly.pdbx_seq_one_letter_code
_entity_poly.pdbx_strand_id
1 'polypeptide(L)'
;MAYSITLLGTDTEHTPDKDQYYPRGETLSFISNLVKGEALDSPFDDKVEHLSSKSQILIDGPTTLGTEVGDRIARAMIAALDAISRGEKQINISAHSRGAVEAILVAHELERIQNLFKQTPPPADMVAEIKKSVCPYTRAALETPALSERLNKLSLNNTGEHIADVKVAMFTIDPVPGGRYHGAPVAWVDERFYRVPSIVSHYEQYVYQNERTRCFKAIVPACDSAATVFNLTSLPGHHGTGSGNARDQQFREVPAEKGSTTHVQDLVAFKLLDFLKRNGTEFKSAAEIADSSISAELKELVLPLLALKEEPEKYKIALDEQYLRLYDEILRNREAYRHFDNTGYAVLGQEQGFWALFGLKKNDRMIHYQAHNDTFLNTVVSATVGKNFLNHEHARLFLNNLLELGQGTALADMIDNASSKFSALARHVHLLSDPSALTASLHEDHLAPILKEEQGQQMLSDALKLLIHQVSEAYLNNQFQSPEERGQVFNAVSKAFATFSEAAVSYPLAATILKELQLGLQNTLETKQTMLVEQTANLFRKVDRFQHVDALFRQLEPVLDYSGSGLQEIQAILREMQKDIILAKEQQFSAEKMALLTEKYYLKLETFRTSNALPEEALAYVNQINMLMLETLENQRAERTSVEAKIYESLEIHRSLSEYIRGLDDFKGFDLTLDIERMKKELMERQVLLEKSTAEYIFKEGLPLERVESICGQSNQVFYNSVAHQAIALGAVDPVLAAKEKEVQKLVTDYQGQVLILEKIITEQLSQLAQKDEIIADKEEQIIQRNQHIGQIQEEIERQRHTIENQQQLLDVHEAALAQEEGVNERLLNQYNDVEEARSLLLIEDKLVPITQTYLRHLWKDIQKQTKTNEVMPQDWKQAEAFLSSRDFAAADGKLRDKFELTVHLWKKLSDNHSIPAHSERVTAFYQLLDKHYEPLSKHRDEHWNHFVAKAVAVGFAVVATGILPGLAVLGIMALAKGRAPWQTAGQAFFKAAKKEEVETEPELTDAQEIRNNPLGGAE
;
A
#
# COMPACT_ATOMS: atom_id res chain seq x y z
N MET A 1 -7.60 34.93 28.42
CA MET A 1 -8.69 34.73 29.40
C MET A 1 -8.93 33.25 29.55
N ALA A 2 -9.48 32.81 30.68
CA ALA A 2 -9.83 31.41 30.94
C ALA A 2 -11.35 31.22 30.90
N TYR A 3 -11.79 30.02 30.50
CA TYR A 3 -13.19 29.60 30.51
C TYR A 3 -13.39 28.44 31.48
N SER A 4 -14.44 28.49 32.32
CA SER A 4 -14.70 27.49 33.37
C SER A 4 -15.93 26.64 33.05
N ILE A 5 -15.78 25.33 33.08
CA ILE A 5 -16.84 24.35 32.82
C ILE A 5 -17.07 23.53 34.09
N THR A 6 -18.26 23.61 34.66
CA THR A 6 -18.63 22.83 35.84
C THR A 6 -19.57 21.69 35.45
N LEU A 7 -19.23 20.43 35.76
CA LEU A 7 -20.05 19.25 35.46
C LEU A 7 -20.49 18.56 36.77
N LEU A 8 -21.78 18.61 37.09
CA LEU A 8 -22.30 18.05 38.34
C LEU A 8 -22.41 16.52 38.32
N GLY A 9 -22.54 15.96 39.53
CA GLY A 9 -22.61 14.51 39.73
C GLY A 9 -23.93 13.87 39.36
N THR A 10 -23.96 12.53 39.41
CA THR A 10 -25.19 11.76 39.22
C THR A 10 -26.26 12.22 40.21
N ASP A 11 -27.46 12.52 39.71
CA ASP A 11 -28.60 12.98 40.51
C ASP A 11 -28.25 14.19 41.43
N THR A 12 -27.32 15.06 40.97
CA THR A 12 -26.93 16.33 41.61
C THR A 12 -27.37 17.51 40.73
N GLU A 13 -28.28 18.34 41.25
CA GLU A 13 -28.80 19.55 40.61
C GLU A 13 -28.05 20.81 41.10
N HIS A 14 -28.21 21.94 40.40
CA HIS A 14 -27.58 23.21 40.77
C HIS A 14 -28.12 23.82 42.09
N THR A 15 -27.50 23.47 43.22
CA THR A 15 -27.92 23.88 44.57
C THR A 15 -26.86 24.76 45.27
N PRO A 16 -26.79 26.08 45.01
CA PRO A 16 -25.79 26.98 45.63
C PRO A 16 -26.16 27.51 47.04
N ASP A 17 -27.40 27.30 47.48
CA ASP A 17 -27.89 27.59 48.84
C ASP A 17 -28.43 26.30 49.49
N LYS A 18 -28.92 26.34 50.73
CA LYS A 18 -29.25 25.17 51.54
C LYS A 18 -30.44 24.36 51.00
N ASP A 19 -30.27 23.04 50.93
CA ASP A 19 -31.38 22.09 50.77
C ASP A 19 -31.32 20.94 51.81
N GLN A 20 -32.09 19.87 51.58
CA GLN A 20 -32.16 18.70 52.47
C GLN A 20 -30.96 17.74 52.37
N TYR A 21 -30.17 17.82 51.30
CA TYR A 21 -29.04 16.96 50.98
C TYR A 21 -27.69 17.67 51.25
N TYR A 22 -27.67 18.97 50.95
CA TYR A 22 -26.55 19.91 51.07
C TYR A 22 -26.96 21.03 52.04
N PRO A 23 -26.83 20.83 53.37
CA PRO A 23 -27.32 21.76 54.40
C PRO A 23 -26.61 23.13 54.43
N ARG A 24 -25.62 23.34 53.54
CA ARG A 24 -24.89 24.60 53.31
C ARG A 24 -24.87 25.02 51.84
N GLY A 25 -25.50 24.27 50.94
CA GLY A 25 -25.27 24.35 49.49
C GLY A 25 -24.17 23.38 49.02
N GLU A 26 -24.24 23.01 47.74
CA GLU A 26 -23.35 22.08 47.04
C GLU A 26 -22.08 22.82 46.55
N THR A 27 -20.91 22.20 46.70
CA THR A 27 -19.61 22.85 46.55
C THR A 27 -19.31 23.37 45.14
N LEU A 28 -19.59 22.60 44.09
CA LEU A 28 -19.37 23.02 42.70
C LEU A 28 -20.31 24.18 42.31
N SER A 29 -21.59 24.07 42.70
CA SER A 29 -22.64 25.07 42.52
C SER A 29 -22.34 26.37 43.26
N PHE A 30 -21.81 26.26 44.48
CA PHE A 30 -21.30 27.37 45.28
C PHE A 30 -20.14 28.10 44.57
N ILE A 31 -19.04 27.39 44.26
CA ILE A 31 -17.84 28.05 43.71
C ILE A 31 -18.12 28.62 42.31
N SER A 32 -18.92 27.96 41.49
CA SER A 32 -19.34 28.50 40.18
C SER A 32 -20.15 29.79 40.31
N ASN A 33 -20.90 29.99 41.41
CA ASN A 33 -21.56 31.26 41.69
C ASN A 33 -20.60 32.39 42.12
N LEU A 34 -19.33 32.10 42.46
CA LEU A 34 -18.30 33.11 42.76
C LEU A 34 -17.58 33.62 41.51
N VAL A 35 -17.61 32.86 40.41
CA VAL A 35 -16.95 33.23 39.14
C VAL A 35 -17.60 34.49 38.55
N LYS A 36 -16.78 35.40 38.05
CA LYS A 36 -17.19 36.65 37.39
C LYS A 36 -17.41 36.38 35.90
N GLY A 37 -18.54 36.84 35.36
CA GLY A 37 -18.88 36.67 33.95
C GLY A 37 -20.01 37.58 33.47
N GLU A 38 -19.95 37.98 32.21
CA GLU A 38 -21.07 38.60 31.51
C GLU A 38 -22.01 37.52 30.97
N ALA A 39 -23.31 37.64 31.22
CA ALA A 39 -24.31 36.73 30.67
C ALA A 39 -24.27 36.71 29.13
N LEU A 40 -24.65 35.58 28.53
CA LEU A 40 -24.78 35.46 27.07
C LEU A 40 -26.03 36.20 26.58
N ASP A 41 -25.96 36.83 25.40
CA ASP A 41 -27.07 37.58 24.78
C ASP A 41 -28.27 36.68 24.39
N SER A 42 -28.09 35.35 24.42
CA SER A 42 -29.12 34.33 24.21
C SER A 42 -28.70 33.05 24.95
N PRO A 43 -29.00 32.91 26.26
CA PRO A 43 -28.76 31.67 26.98
C PRO A 43 -29.64 30.54 26.42
N PHE A 44 -29.18 29.30 26.57
CA PHE A 44 -29.98 28.14 26.21
C PHE A 44 -31.01 27.88 27.32
N ASP A 45 -32.28 28.23 27.09
CA ASP A 45 -33.38 28.09 28.06
C ASP A 45 -33.82 26.62 28.18
N ASP A 46 -33.02 25.83 28.89
CA ASP A 46 -33.42 24.55 29.44
C ASP A 46 -32.98 24.40 30.91
N LYS A 47 -33.32 23.27 31.52
CA LYS A 47 -32.99 22.97 32.93
C LYS A 47 -31.63 22.28 33.10
N VAL A 48 -30.75 22.31 32.11
CA VAL A 48 -29.47 21.59 32.11
C VAL A 48 -28.29 22.55 32.19
N GLU A 49 -28.37 23.69 31.51
CA GLU A 49 -27.28 24.68 31.46
C GLU A 49 -27.55 25.89 32.38
N HIS A 50 -26.81 25.95 33.48
CA HIS A 50 -26.88 27.01 34.48
C HIS A 50 -25.67 27.94 34.38
N LEU A 51 -25.80 29.17 34.88
CA LEU A 51 -24.72 30.18 34.97
C LEU A 51 -24.02 30.54 33.63
N SER A 52 -24.62 30.16 32.49
CA SER A 52 -24.09 30.31 31.14
C SER A 52 -23.73 31.76 30.79
N SER A 53 -22.44 32.00 30.62
CA SER A 53 -21.81 33.32 30.49
C SER A 53 -20.58 33.25 29.58
N LYS A 54 -19.99 34.40 29.25
CA LYS A 54 -18.77 34.48 28.42
C LYS A 54 -17.54 33.83 29.08
N SER A 55 -17.55 33.63 30.40
CA SER A 55 -16.42 33.07 31.17
C SER A 55 -16.71 31.70 31.80
N GLN A 56 -17.97 31.26 31.89
CA GLN A 56 -18.29 29.94 32.40
C GLN A 56 -19.62 29.34 31.92
N ILE A 57 -19.76 28.03 32.16
CA ILE A 57 -21.00 27.27 32.08
C ILE A 57 -21.02 26.23 33.22
N LEU A 58 -22.17 26.02 33.86
CA LEU A 58 -22.43 24.88 34.73
C LEU A 58 -23.46 23.98 34.05
N ILE A 59 -23.24 22.67 34.13
CA ILE A 59 -24.08 21.65 33.49
C ILE A 59 -24.49 20.63 34.55
N ASP A 60 -25.80 20.43 34.71
CA ASP A 60 -26.35 19.40 35.60
C ASP A 60 -25.95 17.99 35.12
N GLY A 61 -25.74 17.07 36.06
CA GLY A 61 -25.26 15.72 35.75
C GLY A 61 -26.23 14.87 34.91
N PRO A 62 -25.78 13.68 34.49
CA PRO A 62 -26.67 12.66 33.92
C PRO A 62 -27.51 12.00 35.02
N THR A 63 -28.68 11.45 34.66
CA THR A 63 -29.49 10.65 35.60
C THR A 63 -28.76 9.37 35.99
N THR A 64 -29.20 8.68 37.05
CA THR A 64 -28.75 7.31 37.39
C THR A 64 -28.74 6.32 36.20
N LEU A 65 -29.59 6.48 35.17
CA LEU A 65 -29.56 5.62 33.97
C LEU A 65 -28.46 5.97 32.96
N GLY A 66 -27.88 7.18 33.01
CA GLY A 66 -26.78 7.59 32.13
C GLY A 66 -27.18 7.85 30.67
N THR A 67 -28.47 7.90 30.36
CA THR A 67 -28.97 8.13 28.99
C THR A 67 -28.63 9.52 28.43
N GLU A 68 -28.36 10.49 29.30
CA GLU A 68 -28.06 11.90 28.97
C GLU A 68 -26.56 12.18 28.79
N VAL A 69 -25.69 11.22 29.12
CA VAL A 69 -24.22 11.39 29.18
C VAL A 69 -23.65 12.00 27.88
N GLY A 70 -24.14 11.55 26.73
CA GLY A 70 -23.73 12.07 25.43
C GLY A 70 -24.05 13.54 25.21
N ASP A 71 -25.20 14.00 25.74
CA ASP A 71 -25.67 15.38 25.67
C ASP A 71 -24.81 16.29 26.58
N ARG A 72 -24.46 15.84 27.79
CA ARG A 72 -23.58 16.61 28.71
C ARG A 72 -22.20 16.85 28.11
N ILE A 73 -21.57 15.79 27.59
CA ILE A 73 -20.26 15.87 26.91
C ILE A 73 -20.35 16.78 25.68
N ALA A 74 -21.40 16.65 24.86
CA ALA A 74 -21.57 17.47 23.67
C ALA A 74 -21.74 18.96 24.00
N ARG A 75 -22.50 19.31 25.05
CA ARG A 75 -22.67 20.70 25.51
C ARG A 75 -21.36 21.29 26.05
N ALA A 76 -20.67 20.56 26.92
CA ALA A 76 -19.37 20.97 27.46
C ALA A 76 -18.33 21.20 26.34
N MET A 77 -18.27 20.28 25.37
CA MET A 77 -17.41 20.39 24.19
C MET A 77 -17.79 21.60 23.32
N ILE A 78 -19.08 21.82 23.03
CA ILE A 78 -19.54 22.98 22.25
C ILE A 78 -19.22 24.31 22.96
N ALA A 79 -19.44 24.40 24.27
CA ALA A 79 -19.12 25.59 25.07
C ALA A 79 -17.60 25.88 25.12
N ALA A 80 -16.77 24.84 25.22
CA ALA A 80 -15.32 24.98 25.10
C ALA A 80 -14.92 25.49 23.71
N LEU A 81 -15.45 24.92 22.61
CA LEU A 81 -15.12 25.33 21.24
C LEU A 81 -15.59 26.76 20.92
N ASP A 82 -16.73 27.18 21.48
CA ASP A 82 -17.24 28.56 21.45
C ASP A 82 -16.28 29.53 22.16
N ALA A 83 -15.84 29.21 23.38
CA ALA A 83 -14.82 29.98 24.10
C ALA A 83 -13.48 30.06 23.35
N ILE A 84 -13.02 28.93 22.80
CA ILE A 84 -11.80 28.89 21.98
C ILE A 84 -11.96 29.78 20.73
N SER A 85 -13.17 29.89 20.14
CA SER A 85 -13.45 30.79 19.01
C SER A 85 -13.40 32.30 19.34
N ARG A 86 -13.38 32.66 20.63
CA ARG A 86 -13.22 34.03 21.13
C ARG A 86 -11.78 34.38 21.55
N GLY A 87 -10.90 33.38 21.68
CA GLY A 87 -9.51 33.54 22.11
C GLY A 87 -9.18 32.97 23.49
N GLU A 88 -10.11 32.24 24.13
CA GLU A 88 -9.84 31.56 25.40
C GLU A 88 -8.90 30.35 25.19
N LYS A 89 -7.66 30.45 25.67
CA LYS A 89 -6.60 29.43 25.55
C LYS A 89 -6.45 28.52 26.78
N GLN A 90 -7.21 28.78 27.83
CA GLN A 90 -7.19 28.03 29.09
C GLN A 90 -8.61 27.58 29.42
N ILE A 91 -8.85 26.27 29.42
CA ILE A 91 -10.15 25.67 29.73
C ILE A 91 -10.05 24.93 31.06
N ASN A 92 -10.81 25.38 32.06
CA ASN A 92 -10.81 24.83 33.41
C ASN A 92 -12.05 23.96 33.60
N ILE A 93 -11.91 22.66 33.85
CA ILE A 93 -13.04 21.74 34.04
C ILE A 93 -13.09 21.29 35.50
N SER A 94 -14.20 21.56 36.18
CA SER A 94 -14.41 21.26 37.61
C SER A 94 -15.62 20.35 37.77
N ALA A 95 -15.46 19.16 38.35
CA ALA A 95 -16.50 18.14 38.20
C ALA A 95 -16.57 17.12 39.34
N HIS A 96 -17.73 16.47 39.51
CA HIS A 96 -17.97 15.44 40.55
C HIS A 96 -18.58 14.17 39.94
N SER A 97 -18.31 13.00 40.54
CA SER A 97 -19.01 11.74 40.26
C SER A 97 -18.98 11.37 38.75
N ARG A 98 -20.13 11.10 38.12
CA ARG A 98 -20.21 10.87 36.67
C ARG A 98 -19.83 12.11 35.84
N GLY A 99 -20.15 13.32 36.29
CA GLY A 99 -19.67 14.55 35.64
C GLY A 99 -18.14 14.63 35.58
N ALA A 100 -17.43 14.06 36.55
CA ALA A 100 -15.97 13.95 36.53
C ALA A 100 -15.44 12.86 35.57
N VAL A 101 -16.27 11.87 35.20
CA VAL A 101 -15.97 10.90 34.14
C VAL A 101 -16.27 11.51 32.75
N GLU A 102 -17.36 12.26 32.64
CA GLU A 102 -17.68 13.07 31.45
C GLU A 102 -16.57 14.10 31.17
N ALA A 103 -16.03 14.76 32.21
CA ALA A 103 -14.92 15.70 32.11
C ALA A 103 -13.67 15.09 31.42
N ILE A 104 -13.33 13.84 31.74
CA ILE A 104 -12.20 13.12 31.10
C ILE A 104 -12.49 12.98 29.60
N LEU A 105 -13.71 12.61 29.22
CA LEU A 105 -14.05 12.42 27.81
C LEU A 105 -14.26 13.74 27.05
N VAL A 106 -14.68 14.82 27.70
CA VAL A 106 -14.64 16.18 27.13
C VAL A 106 -13.21 16.55 26.75
N ALA A 107 -12.22 16.26 27.61
CA ALA A 107 -10.81 16.48 27.27
C ALA A 107 -10.35 15.62 26.08
N HIS A 108 -10.79 14.35 25.98
CA HIS A 108 -10.48 13.48 24.82
C HIS A 108 -11.10 13.99 23.52
N GLU A 109 -12.34 14.45 23.53
CA GLU A 109 -12.99 15.01 22.33
C GLU A 109 -12.35 16.36 21.94
N LEU A 110 -11.92 17.19 22.91
CA LEU A 110 -11.16 18.42 22.63
C LEU A 110 -9.77 18.13 22.03
N GLU A 111 -9.04 17.14 22.52
CA GLU A 111 -7.77 16.71 21.90
C GLU A 111 -7.99 16.15 20.49
N ARG A 112 -9.03 15.30 20.29
CA ARG A 112 -9.40 14.80 18.97
C ARG A 112 -9.63 15.95 17.99
N ILE A 113 -10.37 16.98 18.40
CA ILE A 113 -10.68 18.13 17.54
C ILE A 113 -9.46 19.02 17.31
N GLN A 114 -8.61 19.25 18.32
CA GLN A 114 -7.31 19.90 18.14
C GLN A 114 -6.46 19.16 17.10
N ASN A 115 -6.50 17.82 17.10
CA ASN A 115 -5.78 16.99 16.13
C ASN A 115 -6.44 16.94 14.73
N LEU A 116 -7.73 17.25 14.58
CA LEU A 116 -8.36 17.51 13.27
C LEU A 116 -7.80 18.81 12.66
N PHE A 117 -7.68 19.88 13.45
CA PHE A 117 -7.14 21.17 12.98
C PHE A 117 -5.64 21.11 12.64
N LYS A 118 -4.87 20.17 13.20
CA LYS A 118 -3.45 19.93 12.85
C LYS A 118 -3.26 19.22 11.50
N GLN A 119 -4.30 18.69 10.87
CA GLN A 119 -4.17 17.99 9.59
C GLN A 119 -3.79 18.97 8.46
N THR A 120 -3.02 18.49 7.48
CA THR A 120 -2.54 19.31 6.36
C THR A 120 -2.89 18.63 5.02
N PRO A 121 -3.86 19.13 4.25
CA PRO A 121 -4.80 20.20 4.61
C PRO A 121 -5.78 19.78 5.73
N PRO A 122 -6.41 20.72 6.44
CA PRO A 122 -7.51 20.42 7.37
C PRO A 122 -8.72 19.81 6.64
N PRO A 123 -9.60 19.06 7.34
CA PRO A 123 -10.83 18.51 6.77
C PRO A 123 -11.73 19.57 6.11
N ALA A 124 -12.26 19.24 4.93
CA ALA A 124 -13.10 20.14 4.15
C ALA A 124 -14.49 20.41 4.77
N ASP A 125 -15.00 19.48 5.59
CA ASP A 125 -16.19 19.66 6.41
C ASP A 125 -15.85 19.38 7.89
N MET A 126 -15.38 20.41 8.58
CA MET A 126 -14.99 20.33 9.98
C MET A 126 -16.19 19.99 10.89
N VAL A 127 -17.42 20.39 10.55
CA VAL A 127 -18.62 20.07 11.33
C VAL A 127 -18.90 18.57 11.27
N ALA A 128 -18.83 17.97 10.08
CA ALA A 128 -19.00 16.54 9.90
C ALA A 128 -17.90 15.71 10.62
N GLU A 129 -16.64 16.17 10.64
CA GLU A 129 -15.59 15.48 11.41
C GLU A 129 -15.72 15.67 12.93
N ILE A 130 -16.17 16.84 13.40
CA ILE A 130 -16.49 17.05 14.83
C ILE A 130 -17.62 16.10 15.26
N LYS A 131 -18.68 15.97 14.46
CA LYS A 131 -19.81 15.05 14.72
C LYS A 131 -19.40 13.58 14.84
N LYS A 132 -18.31 13.14 14.20
CA LYS A 132 -17.74 11.77 14.33
C LYS A 132 -17.00 11.55 15.66
N SER A 133 -17.62 11.93 16.78
CA SER A 133 -17.22 11.57 18.14
C SER A 133 -16.94 10.06 18.26
N VAL A 134 -15.91 9.69 19.02
CA VAL A 134 -15.60 8.28 19.32
C VAL A 134 -16.68 7.70 20.23
N CYS A 135 -17.17 8.47 21.22
CA CYS A 135 -18.30 8.09 22.04
C CYS A 135 -19.59 7.98 21.19
N PRO A 136 -20.29 6.83 21.19
CA PRO A 136 -21.56 6.68 20.46
C PRO A 136 -22.67 7.60 21.00
N TYR A 137 -22.71 7.82 22.32
CA TYR A 137 -23.71 8.68 22.97
C TYR A 137 -23.53 10.14 22.55
N THR A 138 -22.31 10.67 22.63
CA THR A 138 -21.99 12.05 22.20
C THR A 138 -22.20 12.23 20.70
N ARG A 139 -21.88 11.21 19.88
CA ARG A 139 -22.20 11.20 18.44
C ARG A 139 -23.71 11.34 18.19
N ALA A 140 -24.54 10.56 18.90
CA ALA A 140 -26.00 10.65 18.78
C ALA A 140 -26.54 12.01 19.27
N ALA A 141 -25.98 12.56 20.35
CA ALA A 141 -26.36 13.87 20.88
C ALA A 141 -26.05 15.01 19.90
N LEU A 142 -24.90 14.98 19.23
CA LEU A 142 -24.50 15.98 18.23
C LEU A 142 -25.36 15.97 16.95
N GLU A 143 -26.16 14.93 16.72
CA GLU A 143 -27.18 14.87 15.65
C GLU A 143 -28.56 15.35 16.10
N THR A 144 -28.77 15.68 17.39
CA THR A 144 -30.01 16.33 17.83
C THR A 144 -30.12 17.73 17.22
N PRO A 145 -31.33 18.21 16.86
CA PRO A 145 -31.48 19.51 16.20
C PRO A 145 -30.84 20.67 16.97
N ALA A 146 -31.00 20.72 18.30
CA ALA A 146 -30.48 21.80 19.13
C ALA A 146 -28.94 21.86 19.19
N LEU A 147 -28.28 20.72 19.45
CA LEU A 147 -26.82 20.68 19.55
C LEU A 147 -26.16 20.76 18.16
N SER A 148 -26.79 20.18 17.14
CA SER A 148 -26.40 20.35 15.74
C SER A 148 -26.49 21.83 15.32
N GLU A 149 -27.56 22.55 15.67
CA GLU A 149 -27.69 23.98 15.35
C GLU A 149 -26.64 24.83 16.07
N ARG A 150 -26.36 24.56 17.36
CA ARG A 150 -25.29 25.26 18.11
C ARG A 150 -23.91 25.02 17.49
N LEU A 151 -23.57 23.78 17.15
CA LEU A 151 -22.30 23.44 16.51
C LEU A 151 -22.13 24.14 15.15
N ASN A 152 -23.20 24.24 14.34
CA ASN A 152 -23.19 24.94 13.06
C ASN A 152 -23.09 26.48 13.17
N LYS A 153 -23.27 27.06 14.37
CA LYS A 153 -23.12 28.51 14.62
C LYS A 153 -21.72 28.91 15.11
N LEU A 154 -20.83 27.97 15.42
CA LEU A 154 -19.49 28.27 15.93
C LEU A 154 -18.58 28.83 14.82
N SER A 155 -17.75 29.83 15.16
CA SER A 155 -16.72 30.33 14.24
C SER A 155 -15.52 29.39 14.20
N LEU A 156 -15.67 28.24 13.55
CA LEU A 156 -14.63 27.20 13.48
C LEU A 156 -13.31 27.67 12.85
N ASN A 157 -13.33 28.75 12.07
CA ASN A 157 -12.11 29.41 11.59
C ASN A 157 -11.31 30.00 12.76
N ASN A 158 -11.96 30.81 13.61
CA ASN A 158 -11.33 31.35 14.83
C ASN A 158 -10.92 30.22 15.79
N THR A 159 -11.75 29.18 15.92
CA THR A 159 -11.39 27.99 16.71
C THR A 159 -10.08 27.39 16.21
N GLY A 160 -9.90 27.27 14.88
CA GLY A 160 -8.65 26.79 14.27
C GLY A 160 -7.43 27.68 14.55
N GLU A 161 -7.61 29.01 14.56
CA GLU A 161 -6.54 29.97 14.90
C GLU A 161 -6.09 29.90 16.37
N HIS A 162 -6.87 29.26 17.26
CA HIS A 162 -6.65 29.35 18.71
C HIS A 162 -6.49 27.99 19.39
N ILE A 163 -7.10 26.91 18.86
CA ILE A 163 -7.13 25.58 19.48
C ILE A 163 -5.75 24.93 19.63
N ALA A 164 -4.79 25.28 18.79
CA ALA A 164 -3.42 24.75 18.85
C ALA A 164 -2.68 25.12 20.16
N ASP A 165 -3.00 26.28 20.75
CA ASP A 165 -2.40 26.75 22.01
C ASP A 165 -3.23 26.37 23.25
N VAL A 166 -4.39 25.71 23.07
CA VAL A 166 -5.32 25.42 24.17
C VAL A 166 -4.73 24.41 25.14
N LYS A 167 -4.80 24.76 26.43
CA LYS A 167 -4.54 23.87 27.54
C LYS A 167 -5.82 23.64 28.33
N VAL A 168 -6.04 22.39 28.73
CA VAL A 168 -7.05 22.03 29.72
C VAL A 168 -6.38 21.94 31.10
N ALA A 169 -7.10 22.36 32.14
CA ALA A 169 -6.82 22.02 33.53
C ALA A 169 -8.07 21.39 34.14
N MET A 170 -7.91 20.36 34.97
CA MET A 170 -9.02 19.58 35.52
C MET A 170 -8.97 19.49 37.05
N PHE A 171 -10.13 19.60 37.69
CA PHE A 171 -10.35 19.36 39.11
C PHE A 171 -11.49 18.34 39.26
N THR A 172 -11.15 17.09 39.58
CA THR A 172 -12.11 15.98 39.64
C THR A 172 -12.35 15.51 41.07
N ILE A 173 -13.61 15.54 41.48
CA ILE A 173 -14.08 15.03 42.77
C ILE A 173 -14.67 13.64 42.55
N ASP A 174 -13.96 12.62 43.01
CA ASP A 174 -14.43 11.24 43.13
C ASP A 174 -15.08 10.67 41.84
N PRO A 175 -14.36 10.64 40.70
CA PRO A 175 -14.91 10.24 39.40
C PRO A 175 -15.38 8.79 39.41
N VAL A 176 -16.69 8.57 39.24
CA VAL A 176 -17.35 7.26 39.34
C VAL A 176 -18.17 7.00 38.07
N PRO A 177 -17.92 5.92 37.30
CA PRO A 177 -18.65 5.61 36.07
C PRO A 177 -19.98 4.87 36.35
N GLY A 178 -20.21 4.48 37.60
CA GLY A 178 -21.25 3.56 38.03
C GLY A 178 -20.72 2.13 38.20
N GLY A 179 -21.63 1.15 38.16
CA GLY A 179 -21.30 -0.27 38.31
C GLY A 179 -22.45 -1.15 37.81
N ARG A 180 -22.41 -2.45 38.09
CA ARG A 180 -23.50 -3.38 37.75
C ARG A 180 -24.31 -3.71 39.00
N TYR A 181 -25.63 -3.58 38.91
CA TYR A 181 -26.55 -3.86 40.02
C TYR A 181 -27.44 -5.05 39.63
N HIS A 182 -27.34 -6.15 40.40
CA HIS A 182 -27.93 -7.46 40.06
C HIS A 182 -27.67 -7.93 38.61
N GLY A 183 -26.46 -7.65 38.09
CA GLY A 183 -26.03 -7.99 36.73
C GLY A 183 -26.42 -6.95 35.65
N ALA A 184 -27.45 -6.13 35.89
CA ALA A 184 -27.82 -5.04 34.99
C ALA A 184 -26.75 -3.93 35.01
N PRO A 185 -26.31 -3.42 33.85
CA PRO A 185 -25.39 -2.30 33.81
C PRO A 185 -26.09 -0.99 34.22
N VAL A 186 -25.68 -0.45 35.36
CA VAL A 186 -25.84 0.97 35.72
C VAL A 186 -24.46 1.66 35.71
N ALA A 187 -23.59 1.15 34.85
CA ALA A 187 -22.26 1.65 34.54
C ALA A 187 -22.26 2.10 33.08
N TRP A 188 -21.60 3.22 32.83
CA TRP A 188 -21.07 3.51 31.52
C TRP A 188 -19.70 2.81 31.38
N VAL A 189 -19.28 2.47 30.15
CA VAL A 189 -18.01 1.82 29.84
C VAL A 189 -17.40 2.50 28.61
N ASP A 190 -16.21 3.07 28.75
CA ASP A 190 -15.37 3.63 27.68
C ASP A 190 -13.90 3.40 28.08
N GLU A 191 -13.04 2.95 27.17
CA GLU A 191 -11.62 2.66 27.49
C GLU A 191 -10.84 3.92 27.89
N ARG A 192 -11.32 5.09 27.45
CA ARG A 192 -10.68 6.39 27.67
C ARG A 192 -10.85 6.94 29.08
N PHE A 193 -11.75 6.38 29.90
CA PHE A 193 -11.90 6.74 31.32
C PHE A 193 -10.57 6.67 32.09
N TYR A 194 -9.75 5.67 31.77
CA TYR A 194 -8.53 5.35 32.51
C TYR A 194 -7.30 6.13 32.03
N ARG A 195 -7.50 7.11 31.13
CA ARG A 195 -6.45 7.85 30.42
C ARG A 195 -6.75 9.34 30.43
N VAL A 196 -5.80 10.18 30.84
CA VAL A 196 -5.88 11.64 30.73
C VAL A 196 -5.12 12.07 29.46
N PRO A 197 -5.78 12.75 28.49
CA PRO A 197 -5.16 13.10 27.21
C PRO A 197 -4.14 14.24 27.34
N SER A 198 -3.24 14.34 26.37
CA SER A 198 -2.07 15.25 26.39
C SER A 198 -2.41 16.75 26.36
N ILE A 199 -3.62 17.12 25.93
CA ILE A 199 -4.16 18.49 26.02
C ILE A 199 -4.35 18.96 27.48
N VAL A 200 -4.41 18.03 28.44
CA VAL A 200 -4.53 18.34 29.86
C VAL A 200 -3.15 18.64 30.44
N SER A 201 -2.95 19.89 30.86
CA SER A 201 -1.72 20.37 31.49
C SER A 201 -1.67 20.08 32.99
N HIS A 202 -2.82 20.08 33.66
CA HIS A 202 -2.95 19.90 35.11
C HIS A 202 -4.21 19.07 35.41
N TYR A 203 -4.10 18.12 36.32
CA TYR A 203 -5.19 17.25 36.74
C TYR A 203 -5.10 17.02 38.27
N GLU A 204 -5.96 17.71 39.03
CA GLU A 204 -6.10 17.53 40.48
C GLU A 204 -7.32 16.65 40.78
N GLN A 205 -7.11 15.52 41.46
CA GLN A 205 -8.16 14.56 41.80
C GLN A 205 -8.27 14.34 43.30
N TYR A 206 -9.51 14.32 43.80
CA TYR A 206 -9.86 14.06 45.19
C TYR A 206 -10.66 12.77 45.30
N VAL A 207 -10.27 11.87 46.21
CA VAL A 207 -10.98 10.60 46.46
C VAL A 207 -11.24 10.35 47.95
N TYR A 208 -12.43 9.87 48.27
CA TYR A 208 -12.86 9.73 49.68
C TYR A 208 -12.53 8.35 50.28
N GLN A 209 -11.99 8.33 51.50
CA GLN A 209 -11.44 7.14 52.17
C GLN A 209 -12.50 6.20 52.78
N ASN A 210 -13.68 6.70 53.14
CA ASN A 210 -14.71 5.98 53.88
C ASN A 210 -15.95 5.61 53.01
N GLU A 211 -15.89 5.82 51.69
CA GLU A 211 -16.92 5.30 50.80
C GLU A 211 -16.83 3.77 50.69
N ARG A 212 -17.98 3.10 50.79
CA ARG A 212 -18.12 1.64 50.85
C ARG A 212 -19.30 1.13 50.02
N THR A 213 -20.01 1.97 49.28
CA THR A 213 -21.21 1.57 48.51
C THR A 213 -20.83 0.84 47.22
N ARG A 214 -21.60 -0.21 46.89
CA ARG A 214 -21.57 -0.85 45.56
C ARG A 214 -21.78 0.17 44.44
N CYS A 215 -21.12 -0.02 43.31
CA CYS A 215 -21.09 0.88 42.15
C CYS A 215 -20.35 2.23 42.35
N PHE A 216 -19.77 2.53 43.52
CA PHE A 216 -18.97 3.75 43.77
C PHE A 216 -17.44 3.49 43.73
N LYS A 217 -17.01 2.59 42.85
CA LYS A 217 -15.60 2.36 42.50
C LYS A 217 -15.09 3.60 41.73
N ALA A 218 -14.26 4.44 42.36
CA ALA A 218 -13.73 5.64 41.69
C ALA A 218 -12.59 5.28 40.72
N ILE A 219 -12.47 5.99 39.60
CA ILE A 219 -11.40 5.84 38.61
C ILE A 219 -10.19 6.67 39.04
N VAL A 220 -8.99 6.10 38.97
CA VAL A 220 -7.71 6.81 39.03
C VAL A 220 -7.00 6.56 37.68
N PRO A 221 -6.96 7.54 36.77
CA PRO A 221 -6.43 7.34 35.43
C PRO A 221 -4.89 7.43 35.37
N ALA A 222 -4.30 6.93 34.29
CA ALA A 222 -2.93 7.26 33.87
C ALA A 222 -2.94 8.54 33.01
N CYS A 223 -1.80 9.21 32.84
CA CYS A 223 -1.67 10.34 31.91
C CYS A 223 -0.92 9.92 30.65
N ASP A 224 -1.42 10.33 29.49
CA ASP A 224 -0.82 10.03 28.17
C ASP A 224 0.44 10.88 27.90
N SER A 225 0.62 11.97 28.65
CA SER A 225 1.78 12.85 28.59
C SER A 225 2.47 12.94 29.95
N ALA A 226 3.79 12.75 29.96
CA ALA A 226 4.64 12.98 31.12
C ALA A 226 4.76 14.47 31.51
N ALA A 227 4.23 15.39 30.69
CA ALA A 227 4.16 16.82 31.01
C ALA A 227 2.85 17.22 31.73
N THR A 228 1.90 16.30 31.91
CA THR A 228 0.67 16.54 32.66
C THR A 228 0.94 16.48 34.16
N VAL A 229 0.69 17.58 34.88
CA VAL A 229 0.85 17.63 36.34
C VAL A 229 -0.35 16.93 37.00
N PHE A 230 -0.17 15.68 37.42
CA PHE A 230 -1.19 14.85 38.06
C PHE A 230 -1.05 14.82 39.59
N ASN A 231 -2.08 15.25 40.32
CA ASN A 231 -2.12 15.28 41.79
C ASN A 231 -3.31 14.47 42.31
N LEU A 232 -3.05 13.34 42.98
CA LEU A 232 -4.10 12.53 43.63
C LEU A 232 -4.09 12.75 45.16
N THR A 233 -5.18 13.25 45.71
CA THR A 233 -5.38 13.46 47.14
C THR A 233 -6.48 12.56 47.68
N SER A 234 -6.20 11.81 48.77
CA SER A 234 -7.27 11.15 49.52
C SER A 234 -7.70 11.98 50.73
N LEU A 235 -9.01 12.00 51.02
CA LEU A 235 -9.62 12.70 52.16
C LEU A 235 -10.58 11.78 52.92
N PRO A 236 -10.76 11.93 54.25
CA PRO A 236 -11.85 11.28 54.98
C PRO A 236 -13.23 11.67 54.42
N GLY A 237 -14.23 10.79 54.57
CA GLY A 237 -15.59 11.00 54.06
C GLY A 237 -16.08 9.92 53.11
N HIS A 238 -17.30 10.10 52.62
CA HIS A 238 -17.96 9.29 51.59
C HIS A 238 -18.09 10.08 50.27
N HIS A 239 -18.67 9.49 49.23
CA HIS A 239 -18.73 10.04 47.86
C HIS A 239 -19.25 11.49 47.76
N GLY A 240 -20.19 11.89 48.63
CA GLY A 240 -20.80 13.22 48.63
C GLY A 240 -20.21 14.20 49.66
N THR A 241 -19.22 13.80 50.48
CA THR A 241 -18.81 14.60 51.65
C THR A 241 -18.21 15.96 51.26
N GLY A 242 -17.23 16.01 50.36
CA GLY A 242 -16.66 17.29 49.92
C GLY A 242 -17.53 18.08 48.92
N SER A 243 -18.55 17.45 48.33
CA SER A 243 -19.63 18.13 47.61
C SER A 243 -20.63 18.80 48.56
N GLY A 244 -20.58 18.51 49.87
CA GLY A 244 -21.36 19.19 50.91
C GLY A 244 -22.34 18.32 51.71
N ASN A 245 -22.46 17.03 51.41
CA ASN A 245 -23.28 16.12 52.21
C ASN A 245 -22.55 15.73 53.51
N ALA A 246 -22.87 16.42 54.60
CA ALA A 246 -22.35 16.15 55.95
C ALA A 246 -22.95 14.89 56.62
N ARG A 247 -24.07 14.38 56.11
CA ARG A 247 -24.79 13.20 56.63
C ARG A 247 -24.22 11.91 56.04
N ASP A 248 -24.75 10.74 56.39
CA ASP A 248 -24.40 9.48 55.70
C ASP A 248 -25.05 9.37 54.31
N GLN A 249 -24.73 8.30 53.57
CA GLN A 249 -25.32 8.02 52.24
C GLN A 249 -26.82 7.66 52.28
N GLN A 250 -27.47 7.73 53.44
CA GLN A 250 -28.92 7.60 53.64
C GLN A 250 -29.52 8.89 54.22
N PHE A 251 -28.76 9.99 54.22
CA PHE A 251 -29.09 11.30 54.77
C PHE A 251 -29.50 11.27 56.26
N ARG A 252 -28.85 10.40 57.04
CA ARG A 252 -28.96 10.38 58.50
C ARG A 252 -27.83 11.17 59.13
N GLU A 253 -28.13 11.90 60.21
CA GLU A 253 -27.12 12.66 60.95
C GLU A 253 -26.03 11.75 61.54
N VAL A 254 -24.80 12.24 61.53
CA VAL A 254 -23.69 11.59 62.23
C VAL A 254 -23.92 11.76 63.75
N PRO A 255 -23.77 10.70 64.57
CA PRO A 255 -23.95 10.80 66.02
C PRO A 255 -23.03 11.86 66.63
N ALA A 256 -23.63 12.82 67.33
CA ALA A 256 -22.97 14.06 67.75
C ALA A 256 -21.76 13.83 68.69
N GLU A 257 -21.73 12.71 69.41
CA GLU A 257 -20.60 12.31 70.26
C GLU A 257 -19.33 11.96 69.46
N LYS A 258 -19.41 11.79 68.14
CA LYS A 258 -18.27 11.50 67.24
C LYS A 258 -17.65 12.75 66.60
N GLY A 259 -18.30 13.91 66.70
CA GLY A 259 -17.88 15.16 66.08
C GLY A 259 -18.60 15.51 64.76
N SER A 260 -18.06 16.47 64.01
CA SER A 260 -18.63 17.03 62.77
C SER A 260 -17.82 16.68 61.52
N THR A 261 -18.53 16.48 60.41
CA THR A 261 -18.01 16.08 59.10
C THR A 261 -17.88 17.24 58.10
N THR A 262 -18.35 18.45 58.43
CA THR A 262 -18.42 19.60 57.50
C THR A 262 -17.06 20.06 56.95
N HIS A 263 -15.98 19.92 57.72
CA HIS A 263 -14.66 20.50 57.44
C HIS A 263 -14.03 20.04 56.10
N VAL A 264 -14.40 18.86 55.58
CA VAL A 264 -13.95 18.37 54.27
C VAL A 264 -14.58 19.17 53.12
N GLN A 265 -15.81 19.68 53.28
CA GLN A 265 -16.42 20.59 52.32
C GLN A 265 -15.62 21.89 52.24
N ASP A 266 -15.28 22.47 53.39
CA ASP A 266 -14.54 23.73 53.47
C ASP A 266 -13.15 23.61 52.83
N LEU A 267 -12.48 22.47 53.04
CA LEU A 267 -11.20 22.18 52.42
C LEU A 267 -11.33 22.08 50.90
N VAL A 268 -12.27 21.28 50.38
CA VAL A 268 -12.47 21.11 48.93
C VAL A 268 -12.89 22.43 48.26
N ALA A 269 -13.71 23.25 48.94
CA ALA A 269 -14.07 24.59 48.47
C ALA A 269 -12.85 25.51 48.31
N PHE A 270 -11.95 25.57 49.31
CA PHE A 270 -10.70 26.34 49.18
C PHE A 270 -9.75 25.76 48.12
N LYS A 271 -9.65 24.43 48.00
CA LYS A 271 -8.85 23.76 46.95
C LYS A 271 -9.32 24.14 45.56
N LEU A 272 -10.63 24.10 45.31
CA LEU A 272 -11.23 24.46 44.03
C LEU A 272 -11.08 25.97 43.72
N LEU A 273 -11.24 26.84 44.74
CA LEU A 273 -11.03 28.28 44.60
C LEU A 273 -9.58 28.61 44.19
N ASP A 274 -8.61 27.98 44.84
CA ASP A 274 -7.18 28.10 44.53
C ASP A 274 -6.82 27.52 43.15
N PHE A 275 -7.33 26.33 42.80
CA PHE A 275 -7.16 25.75 41.47
C PHE A 275 -7.68 26.68 40.35
N LEU A 276 -8.89 27.21 40.49
CA LEU A 276 -9.48 28.14 39.52
C LEU A 276 -8.69 29.46 39.46
N LYS A 277 -8.24 30.00 40.60
CA LYS A 277 -7.37 31.20 40.65
C LYS A 277 -6.03 30.97 39.95
N ARG A 278 -5.35 29.85 40.23
CA ARG A 278 -4.08 29.46 39.60
C ARG A 278 -4.20 29.31 38.09
N ASN A 279 -5.35 28.82 37.61
CA ASN A 279 -5.66 28.67 36.19
C ASN A 279 -6.43 29.87 35.59
N GLY A 280 -6.34 31.06 36.19
CA GLY A 280 -6.72 32.33 35.56
C GLY A 280 -8.22 32.65 35.51
N THR A 281 -9.06 31.98 36.31
CA THR A 281 -10.48 32.33 36.46
C THR A 281 -10.62 33.61 37.32
N GLU A 282 -11.40 34.58 36.85
CA GLU A 282 -11.75 35.77 37.63
C GLU A 282 -12.92 35.52 38.58
N PHE A 283 -12.84 36.08 39.80
CA PHE A 283 -13.90 36.02 40.81
C PHE A 283 -14.57 37.38 41.01
N LYS A 284 -15.85 37.34 41.39
CA LYS A 284 -16.69 38.47 41.78
C LYS A 284 -16.05 39.31 42.91
N SER A 285 -16.50 40.56 43.06
CA SER A 285 -16.18 41.40 44.22
C SER A 285 -16.99 40.97 45.46
N ALA A 286 -16.57 41.44 46.65
CA ALA A 286 -17.29 41.16 47.89
C ALA A 286 -18.74 41.67 47.88
N ALA A 287 -19.05 42.74 47.13
CA ALA A 287 -20.42 43.24 46.96
C ALA A 287 -21.27 42.30 46.09
N GLU A 288 -20.76 41.88 44.93
CA GLU A 288 -21.42 40.92 44.04
C GLU A 288 -21.62 39.53 44.69
N ILE A 289 -20.79 39.18 45.69
CA ILE A 289 -20.94 37.97 46.51
C ILE A 289 -21.92 38.19 47.67
N ALA A 290 -22.01 39.39 48.24
CA ALA A 290 -23.02 39.69 49.26
C ALA A 290 -24.44 39.52 48.68
N ASP A 291 -24.67 40.00 47.46
CA ASP A 291 -25.97 39.98 46.78
C ASP A 291 -26.32 38.64 46.08
N SER A 292 -25.42 37.65 46.07
CA SER A 292 -25.65 36.38 45.35
C SER A 292 -26.54 35.38 46.12
N SER A 293 -27.16 34.44 45.40
CA SER A 293 -27.90 33.30 45.96
C SER A 293 -26.95 32.17 46.42
N ILE A 294 -26.19 32.46 47.47
CA ILE A 294 -25.29 31.53 48.17
C ILE A 294 -25.61 31.57 49.67
N SER A 295 -25.47 30.44 50.37
CA SER A 295 -25.63 30.39 51.83
C SER A 295 -24.68 31.33 52.59
N ALA A 296 -25.12 31.82 53.76
CA ALA A 296 -24.33 32.71 54.59
C ALA A 296 -23.00 32.06 55.04
N GLU A 297 -23.05 30.79 55.46
CA GLU A 297 -21.90 30.04 55.97
C GLU A 297 -20.81 29.80 54.91
N LEU A 298 -21.17 29.70 53.62
CA LEU A 298 -20.20 29.58 52.54
C LEU A 298 -19.67 30.95 52.07
N LYS A 299 -20.48 32.03 52.16
CA LYS A 299 -19.98 33.40 51.98
C LYS A 299 -18.94 33.76 53.05
N GLU A 300 -19.25 33.52 54.33
CA GLU A 300 -18.35 33.79 55.46
C GLU A 300 -17.03 33.01 55.36
N LEU A 301 -17.05 31.79 54.81
CA LEU A 301 -15.86 30.97 54.57
C LEU A 301 -14.88 31.65 53.58
N VAL A 302 -15.34 32.09 52.41
CA VAL A 302 -14.44 32.52 51.32
C VAL A 302 -14.20 34.03 51.22
N LEU A 303 -15.10 34.86 51.76
CA LEU A 303 -14.96 36.33 51.68
C LEU A 303 -13.63 36.87 52.27
N PRO A 304 -13.11 36.37 53.41
CA PRO A 304 -11.83 36.83 53.95
C PRO A 304 -10.65 36.55 53.01
N LEU A 305 -10.67 35.41 52.33
CA LEU A 305 -9.62 35.01 51.38
C LEU A 305 -9.77 35.75 50.04
N LEU A 306 -10.99 35.92 49.54
CA LEU A 306 -11.26 36.69 48.31
C LEU A 306 -11.01 38.20 48.46
N ALA A 307 -11.05 38.74 49.68
CA ALA A 307 -10.59 40.11 49.95
C ALA A 307 -9.09 40.29 49.65
N LEU A 308 -8.28 39.23 49.79
CA LEU A 308 -6.85 39.22 49.50
C LEU A 308 -6.52 38.86 48.03
N LYS A 309 -7.51 38.71 47.14
CA LYS A 309 -7.29 38.14 45.79
C LYS A 309 -6.31 38.94 44.92
N GLU A 310 -6.16 40.24 45.19
CA GLU A 310 -5.21 41.15 44.51
C GLU A 310 -3.84 41.23 45.21
N GLU A 311 -3.62 40.51 46.32
CA GLU A 311 -2.38 40.48 47.11
C GLU A 311 -1.82 39.05 47.18
N PRO A 312 -1.12 38.55 46.14
CA PRO A 312 -0.84 37.11 45.96
C PRO A 312 -0.11 36.43 47.12
N GLU A 313 0.86 37.11 47.75
CA GLU A 313 1.62 36.58 48.88
C GLU A 313 0.73 36.40 50.12
N LYS A 314 -0.06 37.43 50.47
CA LYS A 314 -1.01 37.35 51.61
C LYS A 314 -2.11 36.34 51.35
N TYR A 315 -2.63 36.27 50.12
CA TYR A 315 -3.60 35.26 49.71
C TYR A 315 -3.04 33.85 49.95
N LYS A 316 -1.79 33.59 49.56
CA LYS A 316 -1.17 32.27 49.73
C LYS A 316 -0.91 31.93 51.20
N ILE A 317 -0.44 32.88 52.01
CA ILE A 317 -0.25 32.69 53.46
C ILE A 317 -1.60 32.35 54.13
N ALA A 318 -2.63 33.18 53.92
CA ALA A 318 -3.95 32.96 54.51
C ALA A 318 -4.59 31.63 54.04
N LEU A 319 -4.38 31.24 52.78
CA LEU A 319 -4.84 29.96 52.25
C LEU A 319 -4.16 28.76 52.93
N ASP A 320 -2.85 28.82 53.13
CA ASP A 320 -2.09 27.75 53.78
C ASP A 320 -2.43 27.62 55.27
N GLU A 321 -2.71 28.75 55.96
CA GLU A 321 -3.28 28.77 57.30
C GLU A 321 -4.67 28.10 57.36
N GLN A 322 -5.56 28.37 56.38
CA GLN A 322 -6.87 27.72 56.31
C GLN A 322 -6.75 26.21 56.01
N TYR A 323 -5.86 25.80 55.11
CA TYR A 323 -5.61 24.39 54.85
C TYR A 323 -5.11 23.66 56.10
N LEU A 324 -4.13 24.22 56.83
CA LEU A 324 -3.61 23.63 58.06
C LEU A 324 -4.71 23.51 59.13
N ARG A 325 -5.44 24.60 59.39
CA ARG A 325 -6.57 24.62 60.33
C ARG A 325 -7.60 23.54 60.01
N LEU A 326 -7.99 23.42 58.74
CA LEU A 326 -8.99 22.45 58.30
C LEU A 326 -8.48 21.01 58.37
N TYR A 327 -7.22 20.74 58.06
CA TYR A 327 -6.65 19.41 58.30
C TYR A 327 -6.61 19.05 59.79
N ASP A 328 -6.28 19.98 60.69
CA ASP A 328 -6.38 19.77 62.13
C ASP A 328 -7.82 19.52 62.60
N GLU A 329 -8.82 20.19 62.02
CA GLU A 329 -10.23 19.98 62.32
C GLU A 329 -10.74 18.62 61.81
N ILE A 330 -10.39 18.24 60.58
CA ILE A 330 -10.71 16.92 60.02
C ILE A 330 -10.05 15.81 60.87
N LEU A 331 -8.82 16.02 61.34
CA LEU A 331 -8.10 15.05 62.16
C LEU A 331 -8.73 14.90 63.55
N ARG A 332 -9.10 16.01 64.20
CA ARG A 332 -9.85 16.00 65.47
C ARG A 332 -11.21 15.32 65.36
N ASN A 333 -11.86 15.39 64.21
CA ASN A 333 -13.16 14.77 63.93
C ASN A 333 -13.05 13.42 63.19
N ARG A 334 -11.89 12.73 63.20
CA ARG A 334 -11.66 11.49 62.43
C ARG A 334 -12.63 10.35 62.76
N GLU A 335 -13.25 10.36 63.94
CA GLU A 335 -14.28 9.36 64.31
C GLU A 335 -15.65 9.62 63.67
N ALA A 336 -15.99 10.89 63.39
CA ALA A 336 -17.19 11.26 62.63
C ALA A 336 -17.12 10.67 61.20
N TYR A 337 -16.00 10.89 60.50
CA TYR A 337 -15.80 10.35 59.14
C TYR A 337 -15.72 8.81 59.11
N ARG A 338 -15.11 8.19 60.13
CA ARG A 338 -15.09 6.72 60.30
C ARG A 338 -16.48 6.11 60.53
N HIS A 339 -17.51 6.90 60.83
CA HIS A 339 -18.88 6.38 60.84
C HIS A 339 -19.24 5.77 59.47
N PHE A 340 -18.77 6.37 58.38
CA PHE A 340 -19.17 6.02 57.03
C PHE A 340 -18.64 4.67 56.53
N ASP A 341 -17.59 4.12 57.18
CA ASP A 341 -17.09 2.75 56.95
C ASP A 341 -18.19 1.68 57.13
N ASN A 342 -19.28 2.01 57.84
CA ASN A 342 -20.38 1.12 58.18
C ASN A 342 -21.72 1.56 57.58
N THR A 343 -21.72 2.52 56.64
CA THR A 343 -22.91 3.00 55.91
C THR A 343 -22.75 2.80 54.40
N GLY A 344 -23.77 3.19 53.63
CA GLY A 344 -23.83 3.07 52.18
C GLY A 344 -25.26 3.31 51.67
N TYR A 345 -25.43 3.64 50.39
CA TYR A 345 -26.75 3.95 49.83
C TYR A 345 -27.73 2.77 49.97
N ALA A 346 -28.95 3.03 50.44
CA ALA A 346 -29.87 2.01 50.95
C ALA A 346 -30.24 0.90 49.95
N VAL A 347 -30.33 1.22 48.66
CA VAL A 347 -30.67 0.25 47.59
C VAL A 347 -29.44 -0.58 47.18
N LEU A 348 -28.28 0.06 47.05
CA LEU A 348 -27.06 -0.58 46.53
C LEU A 348 -26.33 -1.40 47.60
N GLY A 349 -26.47 -1.02 48.87
CA GLY A 349 -25.78 -1.62 50.00
C GLY A 349 -24.28 -1.33 50.01
N GLN A 350 -23.58 -1.93 50.98
CA GLN A 350 -22.11 -1.90 50.96
C GLN A 350 -21.58 -2.86 49.90
N GLU A 351 -20.58 -2.39 49.15
CA GLU A 351 -19.64 -3.27 48.48
C GLU A 351 -18.83 -4.02 49.54
N GLN A 352 -19.12 -5.31 49.69
CA GLN A 352 -18.31 -6.20 50.50
C GLN A 352 -17.22 -6.87 49.65
N GLY A 353 -17.27 -6.66 48.32
CA GLY A 353 -16.44 -7.35 47.35
C GLY A 353 -16.79 -8.84 47.23
N PHE A 354 -16.13 -9.52 46.30
CA PHE A 354 -16.16 -10.98 46.22
C PHE A 354 -15.54 -11.62 47.49
N TRP A 355 -14.47 -11.01 48.01
CA TRP A 355 -13.65 -11.53 49.12
C TRP A 355 -14.40 -11.69 50.46
N ALA A 356 -15.40 -10.86 50.76
CA ALA A 356 -16.17 -10.99 52.00
C ALA A 356 -17.02 -12.28 52.07
N LEU A 357 -17.41 -12.88 50.93
CA LEU A 357 -18.09 -14.19 50.91
C LEU A 357 -17.21 -15.29 51.54
N PHE A 358 -15.89 -15.12 51.51
CA PHE A 358 -14.90 -16.04 52.08
C PHE A 358 -14.32 -15.55 53.42
N GLY A 359 -14.96 -14.56 54.05
CA GLY A 359 -14.48 -13.94 55.29
C GLY A 359 -13.30 -12.99 55.13
N LEU A 360 -12.79 -12.78 53.92
CA LEU A 360 -11.61 -11.94 53.61
C LEU A 360 -12.00 -10.45 53.44
N LYS A 361 -12.92 -9.93 54.27
CA LYS A 361 -13.39 -8.53 54.18
C LYS A 361 -12.31 -7.55 54.66
N LYS A 362 -11.69 -6.83 53.73
CA LYS A 362 -10.87 -5.65 54.02
C LYS A 362 -11.77 -4.43 54.23
N ASN A 363 -11.66 -3.71 55.36
CA ASN A 363 -12.31 -2.41 55.52
C ASN A 363 -11.44 -1.32 54.86
N ASP A 364 -11.64 -1.14 53.56
CA ASP A 364 -10.91 -0.20 52.73
C ASP A 364 -11.77 0.15 51.50
N ARG A 365 -11.45 1.24 50.80
CA ARG A 365 -12.17 1.60 49.58
C ARG A 365 -11.63 0.82 48.39
N MET A 366 -12.54 0.38 47.52
CA MET A 366 -12.23 -0.18 46.20
C MET A 366 -12.31 0.93 45.13
N ILE A 367 -11.34 0.93 44.23
CA ILE A 367 -11.16 1.87 43.11
C ILE A 367 -10.71 1.12 41.85
N HIS A 368 -10.91 1.71 40.69
CA HIS A 368 -10.34 1.28 39.43
C HIS A 368 -9.05 2.07 39.17
N TYR A 369 -7.89 1.40 39.12
CA TYR A 369 -6.59 2.05 38.95
C TYR A 369 -5.99 1.73 37.59
N GLN A 370 -5.95 2.74 36.71
CA GLN A 370 -5.39 2.71 35.34
C GLN A 370 -6.01 1.69 34.36
N ALA A 371 -6.88 0.80 34.83
CA ALA A 371 -7.78 -0.05 34.06
C ALA A 371 -9.00 -0.44 34.92
N HIS A 372 -9.90 -1.27 34.40
CA HIS A 372 -11.15 -1.67 35.08
C HIS A 372 -10.94 -2.68 36.24
N ASN A 373 -9.70 -2.99 36.63
CA ASN A 373 -9.40 -3.92 37.72
C ASN A 373 -9.66 -3.32 39.11
N ASP A 374 -10.23 -4.14 40.00
CA ASP A 374 -10.42 -3.75 41.39
C ASP A 374 -9.08 -3.63 42.13
N THR A 375 -8.85 -2.43 42.65
CA THR A 375 -7.66 -2.04 43.41
C THR A 375 -8.12 -1.41 44.73
N PHE A 376 -7.33 -1.54 45.79
CA PHE A 376 -7.65 -0.90 47.06
C PHE A 376 -7.00 0.48 47.15
N LEU A 377 -7.69 1.47 47.73
CA LEU A 377 -7.20 2.85 47.77
C LEU A 377 -5.83 2.97 48.48
N ASN A 378 -5.59 2.19 49.55
CA ASN A 378 -4.30 2.21 50.26
C ASN A 378 -3.14 1.49 49.55
N THR A 379 -3.35 0.90 48.37
CA THR A 379 -2.27 0.40 47.50
C THR A 379 -1.94 1.37 46.36
N VAL A 380 -2.62 2.52 46.29
CA VAL A 380 -2.41 3.59 45.29
C VAL A 380 -2.05 4.91 45.96
N VAL A 381 -2.67 5.22 47.09
CA VAL A 381 -2.32 6.37 47.93
C VAL A 381 -1.68 5.85 49.21
N SER A 382 -0.45 6.30 49.48
CA SER A 382 0.31 5.97 50.70
C SER A 382 -0.55 6.06 51.96
N ALA A 383 -0.63 4.95 52.71
CA ALA A 383 -1.40 4.88 53.94
C ALA A 383 -0.92 5.96 54.93
N THR A 384 -1.86 6.63 55.63
CA THR A 384 -1.53 7.79 56.48
C THR A 384 -0.44 7.46 57.49
N VAL A 385 0.74 8.06 57.31
CA VAL A 385 1.92 7.79 58.15
C VAL A 385 1.66 8.38 59.54
N GLY A 386 1.52 7.49 60.52
CA GLY A 386 1.24 7.85 61.90
C GLY A 386 -0.23 8.20 62.18
N LYS A 387 -0.48 8.61 63.43
CA LYS A 387 -1.81 9.08 63.87
C LYS A 387 -1.99 10.60 63.73
N ASN A 388 -0.89 11.32 63.50
CA ASN A 388 -0.79 12.76 63.69
C ASN A 388 -1.07 13.59 62.43
N PHE A 389 -1.12 12.97 61.24
CA PHE A 389 -1.39 13.65 59.97
C PHE A 389 -2.42 12.92 59.10
N LEU A 390 -2.96 13.60 58.10
CA LEU A 390 -4.02 13.09 57.22
C LEU A 390 -3.54 12.71 55.82
N ASN A 391 -2.48 13.36 55.34
CA ASN A 391 -1.79 13.15 54.06
C ASN A 391 -0.46 13.93 54.09
N HIS A 392 0.30 13.89 52.99
CA HIS A 392 1.58 14.60 52.86
C HIS A 392 1.43 16.11 52.94
N GLU A 393 0.35 16.68 52.42
CA GLU A 393 0.14 18.14 52.44
C GLU A 393 -0.09 18.66 53.87
N HIS A 394 -0.87 17.95 54.70
CA HIS A 394 -1.05 18.32 56.11
C HIS A 394 0.31 18.40 56.83
N ALA A 395 1.15 17.37 56.70
CA ALA A 395 2.47 17.39 57.34
C ALA A 395 3.40 18.46 56.76
N ARG A 396 3.39 18.69 55.43
CA ARG A 396 4.15 19.78 54.81
C ARG A 396 3.69 21.16 55.31
N LEU A 397 2.39 21.39 55.48
CA LEU A 397 1.87 22.66 56.02
C LEU A 397 2.27 22.84 57.48
N PHE A 398 2.17 21.79 58.29
CA PHE A 398 2.66 21.79 59.68
C PHE A 398 4.15 22.11 59.75
N LEU A 399 4.97 21.50 58.89
CA LEU A 399 6.41 21.72 58.82
C LEU A 399 6.81 23.09 58.25
N ASN A 400 6.05 23.60 57.27
CA ASN A 400 6.24 24.94 56.74
C ASN A 400 5.93 26.01 57.80
N ASN A 401 4.95 25.75 58.68
CA ASN A 401 4.68 26.58 59.86
C ASN A 401 5.81 26.45 60.90
N LEU A 402 6.22 25.21 61.23
CA LEU A 402 7.27 24.87 62.19
C LEU A 402 8.66 25.44 61.82
N LEU A 403 8.99 25.53 60.53
CA LEU A 403 10.36 25.76 60.05
C LEU A 403 10.48 26.87 59.01
N GLU A 404 9.41 27.55 58.64
CA GLU A 404 9.41 28.63 57.64
C GLU A 404 10.13 28.24 56.33
N LEU A 405 9.90 27.02 55.81
CA LEU A 405 10.70 26.46 54.68
C LEU A 405 10.53 27.22 53.34
N GLY A 406 9.55 28.11 53.27
CA GLY A 406 9.11 28.79 52.06
C GLY A 406 8.13 27.97 51.23
N GLN A 407 7.29 28.66 50.46
CA GLN A 407 6.53 28.07 49.36
C GLN A 407 7.19 28.47 48.05
N GLY A 408 7.38 27.52 47.13
CA GLY A 408 8.00 27.77 45.82
C GLY A 408 9.53 27.79 45.80
N THR A 409 10.20 27.46 46.90
CA THR A 409 11.63 27.11 46.94
C THR A 409 11.88 25.81 46.18
N ALA A 410 13.08 25.63 45.61
CA ALA A 410 13.43 24.35 44.97
C ALA A 410 13.55 23.25 46.02
N LEU A 411 13.34 21.98 45.63
CA LEU A 411 13.38 20.86 46.57
C LEU A 411 14.76 20.75 47.27
N ALA A 412 15.84 21.08 46.57
CA ALA A 412 17.18 21.16 47.15
C ALA A 412 17.29 22.24 48.25
N ASP A 413 16.81 23.46 48.00
CA ASP A 413 16.82 24.56 48.97
C ASP A 413 15.97 24.23 50.22
N MET A 414 14.82 23.57 50.00
CA MET A 414 13.93 23.12 51.06
C MET A 414 14.61 22.09 51.99
N ILE A 415 15.34 21.12 51.41
CA ILE A 415 16.13 20.13 52.17
C ILE A 415 17.27 20.83 52.95
N ASP A 416 17.97 21.77 52.33
CA ASP A 416 19.07 22.51 52.94
C ASP A 416 18.61 23.39 54.12
N ASN A 417 17.50 24.12 53.95
CA ASN A 417 16.89 24.95 54.99
C ASN A 417 16.36 24.10 56.16
N ALA A 418 15.60 23.04 55.84
CA ALA A 418 15.09 22.10 56.85
C ALA A 418 16.22 21.47 57.65
N SER A 419 17.28 20.96 56.98
CA SER A 419 18.44 20.34 57.64
C SER A 419 19.16 21.32 58.57
N SER A 420 19.35 22.56 58.12
CA SER A 420 19.99 23.61 58.90
C SER A 420 19.18 23.96 60.16
N LYS A 421 17.86 24.13 60.02
CA LYS A 421 16.97 24.46 61.15
C LYS A 421 16.79 23.28 62.11
N PHE A 422 16.65 22.06 61.62
CA PHE A 422 16.61 20.86 62.45
C PHE A 422 17.91 20.60 63.22
N SER A 423 19.08 20.88 62.62
CA SER A 423 20.36 20.80 63.34
C SER A 423 20.45 21.84 64.48
N ALA A 424 19.94 23.06 64.25
CA ALA A 424 19.82 24.08 65.29
C ALA A 424 18.85 23.66 66.42
N LEU A 425 17.67 23.13 66.06
CA LEU A 425 16.68 22.59 67.01
C LEU A 425 17.26 21.43 67.84
N ALA A 426 17.97 20.48 67.22
CA ALA A 426 18.58 19.36 67.94
C ALA A 426 19.61 19.81 68.98
N ARG A 427 20.41 20.84 68.66
CA ARG A 427 21.28 21.53 69.62
C ARG A 427 20.47 22.23 70.71
N HIS A 428 19.42 22.97 70.37
CA HIS A 428 18.61 23.72 71.33
C HIS A 428 17.87 22.80 72.33
N VAL A 429 17.28 21.69 71.87
CA VAL A 429 16.66 20.66 72.73
C VAL A 429 17.68 20.07 73.71
N HIS A 430 18.92 19.86 73.28
CA HIS A 430 20.00 19.42 74.17
C HIS A 430 20.35 20.50 75.22
N LEU A 431 20.50 21.76 74.80
CA LEU A 431 20.80 22.88 75.70
C LEU A 431 19.69 23.18 76.72
N LEU A 432 18.41 22.86 76.42
CA LEU A 432 17.32 22.90 77.41
C LEU A 432 17.48 21.89 78.57
N SER A 433 18.55 21.09 78.58
CA SER A 433 18.94 20.20 79.68
C SER A 433 20.16 20.71 80.47
N ASP A 434 20.78 21.83 80.06
CA ASP A 434 21.88 22.50 80.77
C ASP A 434 21.47 23.94 81.16
N PRO A 435 21.15 24.19 82.45
CA PRO A 435 20.79 25.52 82.93
C PRO A 435 21.89 26.59 82.80
N SER A 436 23.15 26.20 82.52
CA SER A 436 24.28 27.12 82.38
C SER A 436 24.49 27.64 80.95
N ALA A 437 23.85 27.03 79.95
CA ALA A 437 24.09 27.29 78.53
C ALA A 437 22.95 28.04 77.81
N LEU A 438 22.07 28.70 78.56
CA LEU A 438 20.91 29.44 78.07
C LEU A 438 21.32 30.69 77.25
N THR A 439 21.13 30.65 75.92
CA THR A 439 21.33 31.79 75.01
C THR A 439 20.02 32.56 74.76
N ALA A 440 20.12 33.75 74.16
CA ALA A 440 18.95 34.51 73.70
C ALA A 440 18.15 33.75 72.62
N SER A 441 18.86 33.18 71.63
CA SER A 441 18.27 32.35 70.58
C SER A 441 17.55 31.09 71.08
N LEU A 442 17.81 30.66 72.33
CA LEU A 442 17.14 29.53 72.97
C LEU A 442 15.86 29.95 73.74
N HIS A 443 15.69 31.24 74.04
CA HIS A 443 14.44 31.79 74.58
C HIS A 443 13.43 32.13 73.47
N GLU A 444 13.94 32.49 72.28
CA GLU A 444 13.15 32.73 71.07
C GLU A 444 12.71 31.42 70.40
N ASP A 445 13.37 30.29 70.69
CA ASP A 445 13.00 28.97 70.21
C ASP A 445 11.82 28.39 71.01
N HIS A 446 10.61 28.65 70.56
CA HIS A 446 9.37 28.14 71.15
C HIS A 446 9.13 26.63 70.90
N LEU A 447 9.96 25.98 70.10
CA LEU A 447 9.75 24.62 69.60
C LEU A 447 10.64 23.59 70.32
N ALA A 448 11.86 23.97 70.67
CA ALA A 448 12.75 23.14 71.47
C ALA A 448 12.12 22.62 72.80
N PRO A 449 11.27 23.37 73.52
CA PRO A 449 10.55 22.84 74.69
C PRO A 449 9.55 21.74 74.32
N ILE A 450 8.85 21.87 73.19
CA ILE A 450 7.88 20.87 72.70
C ILE A 450 8.61 19.60 72.25
N LEU A 451 9.73 19.76 71.55
CA LEU A 451 10.60 18.67 71.07
C LEU A 451 11.45 18.03 72.18
N LYS A 452 11.40 18.54 73.42
CA LYS A 452 11.95 17.86 74.59
C LYS A 452 11.05 16.72 75.09
N GLU A 453 9.74 16.83 74.85
CA GLU A 453 8.75 15.82 75.23
C GLU A 453 8.61 14.72 74.18
N GLU A 454 8.33 13.48 74.62
CA GLU A 454 8.22 12.30 73.75
C GLU A 454 7.16 12.48 72.64
N GLN A 455 6.02 13.10 72.96
CA GLN A 455 4.97 13.39 71.99
C GLN A 455 5.45 14.36 70.88
N GLY A 456 6.24 15.38 71.23
CA GLY A 456 6.80 16.31 70.25
C GLY A 456 7.82 15.63 69.33
N GLN A 457 8.66 14.76 69.89
CA GLN A 457 9.60 13.95 69.10
C GLN A 457 8.89 12.97 68.17
N GLN A 458 7.77 12.37 68.59
CA GLN A 458 6.96 11.51 67.72
C GLN A 458 6.26 12.29 66.60
N MET A 459 5.71 13.48 66.89
CA MET A 459 5.12 14.35 65.86
C MET A 459 6.18 14.79 64.83
N LEU A 460 7.39 15.14 65.29
CA LEU A 460 8.52 15.44 64.43
C LEU A 460 8.96 14.23 63.59
N SER A 461 9.04 13.03 64.18
CA SER A 461 9.36 11.78 63.48
C SER A 461 8.32 11.45 62.40
N ASP A 462 7.03 11.56 62.68
CA ASP A 462 5.95 11.35 61.71
C ASP A 462 6.02 12.39 60.57
N ALA A 463 6.30 13.66 60.89
CA ALA A 463 6.42 14.73 59.91
C ALA A 463 7.67 14.58 59.01
N LEU A 464 8.82 14.21 59.59
CA LEU A 464 10.05 13.90 58.87
C LEU A 464 9.85 12.74 57.89
N LYS A 465 9.18 11.66 58.31
CA LYS A 465 8.84 10.54 57.40
C LYS A 465 8.04 10.99 56.19
N LEU A 466 7.15 11.97 56.37
CA LEU A 466 6.31 12.52 55.29
C LEU A 466 7.10 13.46 54.35
N LEU A 467 8.11 14.20 54.84
CA LEU A 467 9.09 14.91 53.98
C LEU A 467 10.02 13.95 53.23
N ILE A 468 10.56 12.95 53.93
CA ILE A 468 11.44 11.96 53.29
C ILE A 468 10.66 11.26 52.18
N HIS A 469 9.41 10.85 52.44
CA HIS A 469 8.54 10.30 51.40
C HIS A 469 8.26 11.29 50.25
N GLN A 470 8.19 12.60 50.47
CA GLN A 470 8.08 13.55 49.35
C GLN A 470 9.33 13.54 48.45
N VAL A 471 10.54 13.42 49.03
CA VAL A 471 11.79 13.24 48.28
C VAL A 471 11.85 11.84 47.63
N SER A 472 11.35 10.82 48.32
CA SER A 472 11.19 9.46 47.80
C SER A 472 10.30 9.47 46.56
N GLU A 473 9.07 9.98 46.62
CA GLU A 473 8.11 9.97 45.51
C GLU A 473 8.63 10.73 44.28
N ALA A 474 9.33 11.85 44.46
CA ALA A 474 9.99 12.56 43.36
C ALA A 474 11.03 11.67 42.66
N TYR A 475 11.78 10.85 43.41
CA TYR A 475 12.75 9.90 42.89
C TYR A 475 12.11 8.59 42.35
N LEU A 476 11.07 8.09 43.01
CA LEU A 476 10.35 6.86 42.65
C LEU A 476 9.58 7.04 41.35
N ASN A 477 8.95 8.21 41.16
CA ASN A 477 8.14 8.53 39.98
C ASN A 477 8.90 9.35 38.92
N ASN A 478 10.23 9.45 39.03
CA ASN A 478 11.12 10.16 38.08
C ASN A 478 10.69 11.63 37.81
N GLN A 479 10.19 12.37 38.81
CA GLN A 479 9.53 13.68 38.63
C GLN A 479 10.47 14.87 38.38
N PHE A 480 11.79 14.67 38.38
CA PHE A 480 12.77 15.72 38.10
C PHE A 480 12.72 16.11 36.62
N GLN A 481 12.57 17.41 36.35
CA GLN A 481 12.46 17.97 35.00
C GLN A 481 13.79 17.92 34.23
N SER A 482 14.90 17.77 34.93
CA SER A 482 16.25 17.73 34.36
C SER A 482 17.23 16.85 35.16
N PRO A 483 18.28 16.30 34.52
CA PRO A 483 19.41 15.69 35.22
C PRO A 483 20.07 16.63 36.23
N GLU A 484 20.11 17.93 35.93
CA GLU A 484 20.66 18.98 36.78
C GLU A 484 19.88 19.13 38.09
N GLU A 485 18.54 19.19 38.03
CA GLU A 485 17.66 19.22 39.22
C GLU A 485 17.83 17.96 40.07
N ARG A 486 17.85 16.77 39.45
CA ARG A 486 18.11 15.50 40.15
C ARG A 486 19.45 15.52 40.88
N GLY A 487 20.49 16.11 40.26
CA GLY A 487 21.81 16.31 40.86
C GLY A 487 21.81 17.31 42.02
N GLN A 488 21.07 18.42 41.92
CA GLN A 488 20.90 19.40 43.00
C GLN A 488 20.23 18.77 44.23
N VAL A 489 19.13 18.03 44.02
CA VAL A 489 18.41 17.33 45.09
C VAL A 489 19.27 16.26 45.74
N PHE A 490 20.00 15.46 44.95
CA PHE A 490 20.96 14.48 45.49
C PHE A 490 22.02 15.14 46.38
N ASN A 491 22.65 16.23 45.92
CA ASN A 491 23.65 16.96 46.70
C ASN A 491 23.10 17.54 48.01
N ALA A 492 21.86 18.05 48.01
CA ALA A 492 21.20 18.52 49.23
C ALA A 492 20.93 17.37 50.22
N VAL A 493 20.52 16.18 49.74
CA VAL A 493 20.39 14.97 50.57
C VAL A 493 21.75 14.54 51.13
N SER A 494 22.82 14.49 50.31
CA SER A 494 24.19 14.18 50.79
C SER A 494 24.65 15.14 51.89
N LYS A 495 24.38 16.44 51.73
CA LYS A 495 24.70 17.48 52.71
C LYS A 495 23.86 17.37 53.99
N ALA A 496 22.58 17.02 53.88
CA ALA A 496 21.71 16.74 55.02
C ALA A 496 22.26 15.58 55.86
N PHE A 497 22.55 14.44 55.23
CA PHE A 497 23.15 13.28 55.92
C PHE A 497 24.50 13.61 56.56
N ALA A 498 25.38 14.35 55.88
CA ALA A 498 26.64 14.79 56.48
C ALA A 498 26.43 15.66 57.73
N THR A 499 25.49 16.62 57.66
CA THR A 499 25.12 17.52 58.77
C THR A 499 24.61 16.73 59.98
N PHE A 500 23.73 15.76 59.78
CA PHE A 500 23.21 14.95 60.88
C PHE A 500 24.21 13.89 61.38
N SER A 501 25.10 13.36 60.54
CA SER A 501 26.20 12.48 60.97
C SER A 501 27.17 13.18 61.92
N GLU A 502 27.53 14.44 61.65
CA GLU A 502 28.34 15.25 62.57
C GLU A 502 27.56 15.58 63.86
N ALA A 503 26.32 16.06 63.73
CA ALA A 503 25.49 16.46 64.87
C ALA A 503 25.09 15.29 65.79
N ALA A 504 24.90 14.08 65.25
CA ALA A 504 24.52 12.88 66.01
C ALA A 504 25.56 12.45 67.05
N VAL A 505 26.83 12.83 66.88
CA VAL A 505 27.91 12.59 67.86
C VAL A 505 27.66 13.34 69.17
N SER A 506 26.95 14.48 69.11
CA SER A 506 26.73 15.37 70.26
C SER A 506 25.26 15.45 70.73
N TYR A 507 24.29 15.32 69.81
CA TYR A 507 22.88 15.62 70.09
C TYR A 507 21.97 14.41 69.83
N PRO A 508 21.32 13.83 70.86
CA PRO A 508 20.45 12.66 70.69
C PRO A 508 19.34 12.84 69.67
N LEU A 509 18.74 14.03 69.57
CA LEU A 509 17.70 14.30 68.57
C LEU A 509 18.26 14.27 67.13
N ALA A 510 19.50 14.70 66.91
CA ALA A 510 20.15 14.59 65.60
C ALA A 510 20.43 13.12 65.23
N ALA A 511 20.77 12.27 66.21
CA ALA A 511 20.91 10.83 66.00
C ALA A 511 19.57 10.16 65.64
N THR A 512 18.46 10.59 66.25
CA THR A 512 17.10 10.16 65.84
C THR A 512 16.80 10.59 64.40
N ILE A 513 17.08 11.84 64.04
CA ILE A 513 16.84 12.35 62.68
C ILE A 513 17.69 11.60 61.65
N LEU A 514 18.98 11.39 61.92
CA LEU A 514 19.88 10.62 61.06
C LEU A 514 19.35 9.20 60.80
N LYS A 515 18.87 8.52 61.85
CA LYS A 515 18.30 7.18 61.74
C LYS A 515 17.03 7.14 60.89
N GLU A 516 16.15 8.13 61.01
CA GLU A 516 14.94 8.23 60.18
C GLU A 516 15.30 8.53 58.71
N LEU A 517 16.33 9.37 58.46
CA LEU A 517 16.87 9.60 57.12
C LEU A 517 17.46 8.32 56.50
N GLN A 518 18.31 7.59 57.24
CA GLN A 518 18.87 6.30 56.81
C GLN A 518 17.77 5.28 56.48
N LEU A 519 16.79 5.12 57.38
CA LEU A 519 15.66 4.20 57.20
C LEU A 519 14.79 4.59 56.01
N GLY A 520 14.47 5.88 55.86
CA GLY A 520 13.67 6.37 54.74
C GLY A 520 14.37 6.24 53.39
N LEU A 521 15.69 6.49 53.33
CA LEU A 521 16.49 6.27 52.12
C LEU A 521 16.60 4.78 51.78
N GLN A 522 16.84 3.91 52.77
CA GLN A 522 16.80 2.46 52.59
C GLN A 522 15.45 2.01 52.02
N ASN A 523 14.35 2.38 52.65
CA ASN A 523 13.00 2.07 52.19
C ASN A 523 12.76 2.59 50.77
N THR A 524 13.25 3.78 50.41
CA THR A 524 13.14 4.33 49.05
C THR A 524 13.81 3.44 48.01
N LEU A 525 15.02 2.94 48.31
CA LEU A 525 15.80 2.11 47.39
C LEU A 525 15.21 0.68 47.28
N GLU A 526 14.72 0.12 48.39
CA GLU A 526 14.00 -1.16 48.41
C GLU A 526 12.65 -1.05 47.66
N THR A 527 11.91 0.04 47.86
CA THR A 527 10.65 0.33 47.13
C THR A 527 10.92 0.52 45.63
N LYS A 528 11.94 1.27 45.20
CA LYS A 528 12.27 1.41 43.76
C LYS A 528 12.65 0.07 43.14
N GLN A 529 13.42 -0.78 43.85
CA GLN A 529 13.73 -2.13 43.39
C GLN A 529 12.45 -2.96 43.24
N THR A 530 11.60 -2.98 44.28
CA THR A 530 10.34 -3.72 44.30
C THR A 530 9.40 -3.24 43.18
N MET A 531 9.23 -1.93 43.00
CA MET A 531 8.45 -1.34 41.90
C MET A 531 8.96 -1.78 40.52
N LEU A 532 10.27 -1.83 40.29
CA LEU A 532 10.83 -2.26 38.99
C LEU A 532 10.71 -3.78 38.77
N VAL A 533 10.84 -4.58 39.83
CA VAL A 533 10.58 -6.03 39.82
C VAL A 533 9.09 -6.32 39.59
N GLU A 534 8.19 -5.55 40.19
CA GLU A 534 6.75 -5.67 39.99
C GLU A 534 6.31 -5.11 38.64
N GLN A 535 6.88 -4.01 38.14
CA GLN A 535 6.63 -3.49 36.79
C GLN A 535 7.03 -4.49 35.72
N THR A 536 8.22 -5.10 35.83
CA THR A 536 8.61 -6.20 34.92
C THR A 536 7.67 -7.40 35.04
N ALA A 537 7.32 -7.85 36.25
CA ALA A 537 6.35 -8.94 36.44
C ALA A 537 4.91 -8.61 35.99
N ASN A 538 4.50 -7.33 36.06
CA ASN A 538 3.22 -6.83 35.57
C ASN A 538 3.20 -6.81 34.05
N LEU A 539 4.28 -6.36 33.42
CA LEU A 539 4.43 -6.41 31.97
C LEU A 539 4.52 -7.85 31.46
N PHE A 540 5.17 -8.78 32.18
CA PHE A 540 5.16 -10.20 31.80
C PHE A 540 3.75 -10.80 31.90
N ARG A 541 2.93 -10.34 32.86
CA ARG A 541 1.49 -10.65 32.88
C ARG A 541 0.76 -10.00 31.70
N LYS A 542 1.00 -8.72 31.37
CA LYS A 542 0.41 -8.05 30.18
C LYS A 542 0.82 -8.70 28.85
N VAL A 543 2.01 -9.29 28.76
CA VAL A 543 2.50 -10.05 27.59
C VAL A 543 1.88 -11.45 27.54
N ASP A 544 1.57 -12.04 28.69
CA ASP A 544 0.74 -13.24 28.76
C ASP A 544 -0.73 -12.91 28.45
N ARG A 545 -1.13 -13.14 27.19
CA ARG A 545 -2.52 -13.03 26.70
C ARG A 545 -3.57 -13.85 27.48
N PHE A 546 -3.16 -14.69 28.42
CA PHE A 546 -4.05 -15.42 29.33
C PHE A 546 -4.16 -14.78 30.74
N GLN A 547 -3.46 -13.68 31.04
CA GLN A 547 -3.42 -13.09 32.39
C GLN A 547 -4.79 -12.82 33.02
N HIS A 548 -5.77 -12.41 32.22
CA HIS A 548 -7.11 -12.06 32.72
C HIS A 548 -7.91 -13.31 33.12
N VAL A 549 -7.81 -14.41 32.36
CA VAL A 549 -8.40 -15.69 32.79
C VAL A 549 -7.63 -16.34 33.94
N ASP A 550 -6.32 -16.13 34.03
CA ASP A 550 -5.54 -16.63 35.18
C ASP A 550 -5.76 -15.80 36.45
N ALA A 551 -6.07 -14.51 36.31
CA ALA A 551 -6.54 -13.66 37.42
C ALA A 551 -7.97 -14.05 37.84
N LEU A 552 -8.86 -14.31 36.89
CA LEU A 552 -10.20 -14.86 37.13
C LEU A 552 -10.11 -16.18 37.89
N PHE A 553 -9.34 -17.16 37.42
CA PHE A 553 -9.28 -18.48 38.06
C PHE A 553 -8.62 -18.48 39.44
N ARG A 554 -7.66 -17.58 39.71
CA ARG A 554 -7.16 -17.34 41.08
C ARG A 554 -8.20 -16.70 41.99
N GLN A 555 -9.08 -15.84 41.45
CA GLN A 555 -10.22 -15.33 42.22
C GLN A 555 -11.29 -16.41 42.43
N LEU A 556 -11.52 -17.30 41.46
CA LEU A 556 -12.52 -18.38 41.56
C LEU A 556 -12.04 -19.62 42.34
N GLU A 557 -10.77 -19.72 42.72
CA GLU A 557 -10.20 -20.84 43.47
C GLU A 557 -10.99 -21.15 44.78
N PRO A 558 -11.38 -20.17 45.62
CA PRO A 558 -12.23 -20.43 46.80
C PRO A 558 -13.65 -20.91 46.47
N VAL A 559 -14.20 -20.62 45.27
CA VAL A 559 -15.48 -21.20 44.79
C VAL A 559 -15.27 -22.65 44.36
N LEU A 560 -14.17 -22.93 43.66
CA LEU A 560 -13.83 -24.26 43.13
C LEU A 560 -13.57 -25.29 44.23
N ASP A 561 -13.08 -24.84 45.40
CA ASP A 561 -12.78 -25.69 46.56
C ASP A 561 -13.89 -25.70 47.63
N TYR A 562 -14.96 -24.90 47.47
CA TYR A 562 -16.05 -24.86 48.44
C TYR A 562 -16.76 -26.22 48.59
N SER A 563 -16.83 -26.74 49.82
CA SER A 563 -17.35 -28.08 50.10
C SER A 563 -18.88 -28.16 50.25
N GLY A 564 -19.59 -27.03 50.22
CA GLY A 564 -21.05 -26.98 50.33
C GLY A 564 -21.74 -27.45 49.05
N SER A 565 -22.78 -28.27 49.19
CA SER A 565 -23.52 -28.87 48.07
C SER A 565 -24.24 -27.85 47.17
N GLY A 566 -24.52 -26.64 47.67
CA GLY A 566 -25.25 -25.60 46.94
C GLY A 566 -24.53 -25.04 45.71
N LEU A 567 -23.22 -25.30 45.53
CA LEU A 567 -22.43 -24.76 44.40
C LEU A 567 -22.03 -25.79 43.33
N GLN A 568 -22.45 -27.06 43.44
CA GLN A 568 -21.89 -28.16 42.63
C GLN A 568 -22.03 -27.97 41.11
N GLU A 569 -23.17 -27.47 40.62
CA GLU A 569 -23.35 -27.22 39.18
C GLU A 569 -22.55 -26.02 38.68
N ILE A 570 -22.38 -24.99 39.51
CA ILE A 570 -21.55 -23.81 39.22
C ILE A 570 -20.08 -24.24 39.13
N GLN A 571 -19.62 -25.03 40.10
CA GLN A 571 -18.29 -25.65 40.09
C GLN A 571 -18.07 -26.55 38.87
N ALA A 572 -19.09 -27.28 38.42
CA ALA A 572 -19.01 -28.08 37.20
C ALA A 572 -18.80 -27.21 35.96
N ILE A 573 -19.55 -26.10 35.82
CA ILE A 573 -19.39 -25.14 34.71
C ILE A 573 -17.99 -24.50 34.74
N LEU A 574 -17.50 -24.08 35.92
CA LEU A 574 -16.17 -23.48 36.07
C LEU A 574 -15.03 -24.48 35.81
N ARG A 575 -15.16 -25.74 36.24
CA ARG A 575 -14.18 -26.81 35.95
C ARG A 575 -14.22 -27.27 34.49
N GLU A 576 -15.32 -27.04 33.77
CA GLU A 576 -15.39 -27.20 32.32
C GLU A 576 -14.63 -26.06 31.61
N MET A 577 -14.90 -24.81 31.98
CA MET A 577 -14.17 -23.62 31.50
C MET A 577 -12.66 -23.73 31.72
N GLN A 578 -12.23 -24.22 32.89
CA GLN A 578 -10.81 -24.41 33.22
C GLN A 578 -10.10 -25.36 32.23
N LYS A 579 -10.78 -26.43 31.78
CA LYS A 579 -10.25 -27.39 30.79
C LYS A 579 -10.18 -26.79 29.39
N ASP A 580 -11.25 -26.12 28.98
CA ASP A 580 -11.28 -25.40 27.70
C ASP A 580 -10.16 -24.34 27.61
N ILE A 581 -9.85 -23.65 28.72
CA ILE A 581 -8.75 -22.68 28.79
C ILE A 581 -7.38 -23.34 28.70
N ILE A 582 -7.17 -24.50 29.33
CA ILE A 582 -5.91 -25.25 29.18
C ILE A 582 -5.69 -25.64 27.70
N LEU A 583 -6.73 -26.15 27.03
CA LEU A 583 -6.68 -26.44 25.59
C LEU A 583 -6.45 -25.18 24.74
N ALA A 584 -7.05 -24.04 25.12
CA ALA A 584 -6.84 -22.76 24.44
C ALA A 584 -5.41 -22.21 24.61
N LYS A 585 -4.75 -22.50 25.74
CA LYS A 585 -3.32 -22.20 25.96
C LYS A 585 -2.42 -23.06 25.08
N GLU A 586 -2.66 -24.37 25.03
CA GLU A 586 -1.94 -25.31 24.15
C GLU A 586 -2.09 -24.92 22.67
N GLN A 587 -3.27 -24.47 22.26
CA GLN A 587 -3.58 -24.02 20.90
C GLN A 587 -3.26 -22.53 20.65
N GLN A 588 -2.60 -21.86 21.60
CA GLN A 588 -2.19 -20.44 21.54
C GLN A 588 -3.28 -19.49 21.01
N PHE A 589 -4.48 -19.58 21.57
CA PHE A 589 -5.61 -18.71 21.19
C PHE A 589 -5.23 -17.23 21.23
N SER A 590 -5.81 -16.43 20.32
CA SER A 590 -5.70 -14.97 20.35
C SER A 590 -6.62 -14.38 21.43
N ALA A 591 -6.37 -13.13 21.84
CA ALA A 591 -7.24 -12.39 22.77
C ALA A 591 -8.72 -12.38 22.31
N GLU A 592 -8.97 -12.36 21.00
CA GLU A 592 -10.31 -12.52 20.43
C GLU A 592 -10.95 -13.88 20.74
N LYS A 593 -10.25 -14.98 20.45
CA LYS A 593 -10.76 -16.33 20.74
C LYS A 593 -10.94 -16.55 22.24
N MET A 594 -10.08 -15.95 23.06
CA MET A 594 -10.20 -15.98 24.52
C MET A 594 -11.39 -15.18 25.04
N ALA A 595 -11.66 -13.98 24.51
CA ALA A 595 -12.87 -13.22 24.85
C ALA A 595 -14.14 -14.01 24.49
N LEU A 596 -14.21 -14.61 23.30
CA LEU A 596 -15.33 -15.47 22.90
C LEU A 596 -15.50 -16.70 23.80
N LEU A 597 -14.40 -17.25 24.31
CA LEU A 597 -14.43 -18.37 25.26
C LEU A 597 -14.95 -17.94 26.64
N THR A 598 -14.51 -16.80 27.16
CA THR A 598 -15.06 -16.21 28.40
C THR A 598 -16.55 -15.91 28.24
N GLU A 599 -16.96 -15.35 27.11
CA GLU A 599 -18.36 -14.99 26.80
C GLU A 599 -19.26 -16.24 26.70
N LYS A 600 -18.80 -17.33 26.06
CA LYS A 600 -19.48 -18.65 26.08
C LYS A 600 -19.81 -19.08 27.51
N TYR A 601 -18.85 -18.99 28.42
CA TYR A 601 -19.04 -19.46 29.80
C TYR A 601 -19.83 -18.48 30.67
N TYR A 602 -19.72 -17.18 30.44
CA TYR A 602 -20.58 -16.17 31.06
C TYR A 602 -22.05 -16.43 30.70
N LEU A 603 -22.36 -16.61 29.42
CA LEU A 603 -23.72 -16.91 28.96
C LEU A 603 -24.25 -18.24 29.51
N LYS A 604 -23.39 -19.24 29.69
CA LYS A 604 -23.74 -20.53 30.32
C LYS A 604 -24.10 -20.37 31.81
N LEU A 605 -23.34 -19.59 32.57
CA LEU A 605 -23.65 -19.26 33.97
C LEU A 605 -24.90 -18.39 34.10
N GLU A 606 -25.09 -17.42 33.21
CA GLU A 606 -26.28 -16.55 33.19
C GLU A 606 -27.55 -17.32 32.81
N THR A 607 -27.46 -18.28 31.88
CA THR A 607 -28.55 -19.22 31.57
C THR A 607 -28.88 -20.10 32.77
N PHE A 608 -27.87 -20.60 33.49
CA PHE A 608 -28.06 -21.35 34.73
C PHE A 608 -28.74 -20.49 35.83
N ARG A 609 -28.30 -19.24 36.01
CA ARG A 609 -28.85 -18.26 36.97
C ARG A 609 -30.32 -17.94 36.72
N THR A 610 -30.72 -17.82 35.46
CA THR A 610 -32.08 -17.43 35.05
C THR A 610 -33.04 -18.60 34.93
N SER A 611 -32.52 -19.83 34.77
CA SER A 611 -33.33 -21.04 34.55
C SER A 611 -33.59 -21.85 35.83
N ASN A 612 -32.88 -21.58 36.93
CA ASN A 612 -32.95 -22.37 38.17
C ASN A 612 -33.30 -21.51 39.39
N ALA A 613 -34.13 -22.06 40.29
CA ALA A 613 -34.42 -21.44 41.59
C ALA A 613 -33.27 -21.69 42.58
N LEU A 614 -32.30 -20.78 42.60
CA LEU A 614 -31.12 -20.87 43.47
C LEU A 614 -31.44 -20.46 44.93
N PRO A 615 -30.88 -21.17 45.94
CA PRO A 615 -30.82 -20.67 47.31
C PRO A 615 -30.11 -19.31 47.37
N GLU A 616 -30.49 -18.47 48.34
CA GLU A 616 -29.97 -17.10 48.51
C GLU A 616 -28.43 -17.05 48.59
N GLU A 617 -27.84 -18.01 49.33
CA GLU A 617 -26.39 -18.23 49.40
C GLU A 617 -25.77 -18.47 48.01
N ALA A 618 -26.28 -19.45 47.27
CA ALA A 618 -25.76 -19.79 45.93
C ALA A 618 -25.96 -18.64 44.93
N LEU A 619 -27.07 -17.91 45.02
CA LEU A 619 -27.36 -16.73 44.20
C LEU A 619 -26.34 -15.61 44.43
N ALA A 620 -25.87 -15.40 45.67
CA ALA A 620 -24.82 -14.44 45.97
C ALA A 620 -23.50 -14.79 45.26
N TYR A 621 -23.10 -16.07 45.28
CA TYR A 621 -21.93 -16.54 44.54
C TYR A 621 -22.10 -16.38 43.02
N VAL A 622 -23.19 -16.85 42.42
CA VAL A 622 -23.40 -16.74 40.95
C VAL A 622 -23.36 -15.29 40.48
N ASN A 623 -23.98 -14.36 41.21
CA ASN A 623 -23.95 -12.95 40.86
C ASN A 623 -22.50 -12.39 40.84
N GLN A 624 -21.68 -12.69 41.85
CA GLN A 624 -20.28 -12.23 41.88
C GLN A 624 -19.38 -12.95 40.86
N ILE A 625 -19.64 -14.23 40.56
CA ILE A 625 -18.92 -14.96 39.50
C ILE A 625 -19.24 -14.34 38.14
N ASN A 626 -20.51 -14.04 37.85
CA ASN A 626 -20.92 -13.36 36.62
C ASN A 626 -20.32 -11.95 36.51
N MET A 627 -20.13 -11.24 37.63
CA MET A 627 -19.36 -9.99 37.67
C MET A 627 -17.90 -10.18 37.26
N LEU A 628 -17.16 -11.08 37.91
CA LEU A 628 -15.75 -11.34 37.59
C LEU A 628 -15.57 -11.82 36.14
N MET A 629 -16.50 -12.61 35.62
CA MET A 629 -16.54 -13.05 34.22
C MET A 629 -16.70 -11.89 33.23
N LEU A 630 -17.56 -10.91 33.56
CA LEU A 630 -17.78 -9.71 32.76
C LEU A 630 -16.58 -8.75 32.83
N GLU A 631 -16.05 -8.49 34.02
CA GLU A 631 -14.83 -7.69 34.21
C GLU A 631 -13.65 -8.33 33.45
N THR A 632 -13.53 -9.66 33.45
CA THR A 632 -12.54 -10.40 32.64
C THR A 632 -12.76 -10.20 31.14
N LEU A 633 -13.99 -10.33 30.66
CA LEU A 633 -14.35 -10.16 29.25
C LEU A 633 -14.12 -8.73 28.75
N GLU A 634 -14.40 -7.72 29.58
CA GLU A 634 -14.20 -6.31 29.26
C GLU A 634 -12.69 -5.97 29.22
N ASN A 635 -11.90 -6.45 30.17
CA ASN A 635 -10.43 -6.31 30.11
C ASN A 635 -9.83 -7.02 28.87
N GLN A 636 -10.25 -8.25 28.55
CA GLN A 636 -9.84 -8.96 27.32
C GLN A 636 -10.23 -8.24 26.02
N ARG A 637 -11.28 -7.41 26.04
CA ARG A 637 -11.69 -6.57 24.90
C ARG A 637 -10.85 -5.29 24.84
N ALA A 638 -10.55 -4.65 25.96
CA ALA A 638 -9.70 -3.47 26.05
C ALA A 638 -8.23 -3.76 25.67
N GLU A 639 -7.70 -4.96 25.92
CA GLU A 639 -6.33 -5.30 25.49
C GLU A 639 -6.14 -5.30 23.96
N ARG A 640 -7.21 -5.39 23.16
CA ARG A 640 -7.13 -5.42 21.69
C ARG A 640 -6.56 -4.14 21.07
N THR A 641 -6.66 -2.99 21.74
CA THR A 641 -6.33 -1.66 21.17
C THR A 641 -4.87 -1.22 21.44
N SER A 642 -4.08 -2.00 22.20
CA SER A 642 -2.84 -1.52 22.84
C SER A 642 -1.55 -2.29 22.51
N VAL A 643 -1.52 -3.07 21.42
CA VAL A 643 -0.36 -3.92 21.04
C VAL A 643 0.98 -3.16 21.00
N GLU A 644 1.00 -1.94 20.44
CA GLU A 644 2.20 -1.10 20.38
C GLU A 644 2.58 -0.50 21.74
N ALA A 645 1.59 -0.20 22.59
CA ALA A 645 1.81 0.36 23.92
C ALA A 645 2.59 -0.61 24.82
N LYS A 646 2.42 -1.93 24.64
CA LYS A 646 3.22 -2.95 25.36
C LYS A 646 4.71 -2.91 24.96
N ILE A 647 5.06 -2.48 23.75
CA ILE A 647 6.45 -2.25 23.34
C ILE A 647 7.01 -0.96 23.97
N TYR A 648 6.22 0.12 24.00
CA TYR A 648 6.60 1.35 24.71
C TYR A 648 6.77 1.11 26.23
N GLU A 649 5.88 0.33 26.85
CA GLU A 649 6.00 -0.05 28.27
C GLU A 649 7.24 -0.91 28.52
N SER A 650 7.58 -1.85 27.63
CA SER A 650 8.85 -2.59 27.70
C SER A 650 10.06 -1.66 27.66
N LEU A 651 10.07 -0.70 26.73
CA LEU A 651 11.17 0.23 26.54
C LEU A 651 11.36 1.15 27.76
N GLU A 652 10.28 1.68 28.33
CA GLU A 652 10.34 2.61 29.46
C GLU A 652 10.74 1.91 30.77
N ILE A 653 10.30 0.66 30.98
CA ILE A 653 10.77 -0.15 32.11
C ILE A 653 12.24 -0.52 31.93
N HIS A 654 12.68 -0.87 30.71
CA HIS A 654 14.10 -1.12 30.40
C HIS A 654 14.97 0.12 30.66
N ARG A 655 14.49 1.31 30.28
CA ARG A 655 15.16 2.60 30.57
C ARG A 655 15.25 2.85 32.07
N SER A 656 14.13 2.68 32.79
CA SER A 656 14.07 2.89 34.24
C SER A 656 14.95 1.90 35.02
N LEU A 657 15.04 0.64 34.59
CA LEU A 657 16.01 -0.33 35.10
C LEU A 657 17.45 0.15 34.87
N SER A 658 17.80 0.50 33.63
CA SER A 658 19.15 0.95 33.25
C SER A 658 19.62 2.17 34.06
N GLU A 659 18.74 3.17 34.21
CA GLU A 659 19.04 4.38 34.98
C GLU A 659 19.21 4.09 36.48
N TYR A 660 18.38 3.22 37.05
CA TYR A 660 18.45 2.89 38.48
C TYR A 660 19.65 2.01 38.82
N ILE A 661 19.95 0.98 38.00
CA ILE A 661 21.14 0.14 38.14
C ILE A 661 22.43 0.97 38.12
N ARG A 662 22.49 2.01 37.27
CA ARG A 662 23.62 2.94 37.20
C ARG A 662 23.73 3.85 38.43
N GLY A 663 22.62 4.42 38.90
CA GLY A 663 22.61 5.34 40.06
C GLY A 663 22.81 4.64 41.41
N LEU A 664 22.71 3.32 41.49
CA LEU A 664 22.85 2.57 42.75
C LEU A 664 24.25 2.69 43.40
N ASP A 665 25.30 3.03 42.66
CA ASP A 665 26.64 3.27 43.26
C ASP A 665 26.70 4.54 44.10
N ASP A 666 25.96 5.59 43.72
CA ASP A 666 25.99 6.91 44.35
C ASP A 666 25.53 6.84 45.83
N PHE A 667 24.72 5.82 46.18
CA PHE A 667 24.17 5.62 47.52
C PHE A 667 25.09 4.88 48.49
N LYS A 668 26.29 4.44 48.08
CA LYS A 668 27.23 3.69 48.94
C LYS A 668 27.78 4.51 50.11
N GLY A 669 27.68 5.84 50.09
CA GLY A 669 28.20 6.74 51.13
C GLY A 669 27.30 6.95 52.36
N PHE A 670 26.06 6.44 52.37
CA PHE A 670 25.03 6.81 53.37
C PHE A 670 24.91 5.87 54.59
N ASP A 671 25.83 4.91 54.77
CA ASP A 671 25.80 3.91 55.85
C ASP A 671 24.45 3.19 55.99
N LEU A 672 23.99 2.59 54.88
CA LEU A 672 22.73 1.87 54.77
C LEU A 672 22.93 0.36 54.94
N THR A 673 21.95 -0.34 55.52
CA THR A 673 22.02 -1.81 55.69
C THR A 673 21.69 -2.61 54.42
N LEU A 674 22.10 -2.09 53.25
CA LEU A 674 21.73 -2.58 51.92
C LEU A 674 22.86 -3.31 51.18
N ASP A 675 22.53 -4.46 50.61
CA ASP A 675 23.38 -5.22 49.68
C ASP A 675 23.18 -4.70 48.24
N ILE A 676 23.79 -3.55 47.95
CA ILE A 676 23.66 -2.84 46.67
C ILE A 676 24.08 -3.70 45.47
N GLU A 677 25.10 -4.56 45.62
CA GLU A 677 25.55 -5.43 44.51
C GLU A 677 24.55 -6.56 44.23
N ARG A 678 23.91 -7.12 45.26
CA ARG A 678 22.79 -8.06 45.08
C ARG A 678 21.58 -7.39 44.42
N MET A 679 21.24 -6.15 44.82
CA MET A 679 20.15 -5.38 44.20
C MET A 679 20.41 -5.16 42.71
N LYS A 680 21.61 -4.67 42.36
CA LYS A 680 22.05 -4.51 40.96
C LYS A 680 21.94 -5.80 40.17
N LYS A 681 22.46 -6.91 40.72
CA LYS A 681 22.42 -8.22 40.06
C LYS A 681 20.98 -8.65 39.75
N GLU A 682 20.06 -8.58 40.72
CA GLU A 682 18.67 -8.96 40.47
C GLU A 682 18.04 -8.08 39.38
N LEU A 683 18.26 -6.77 39.42
CA LEU A 683 17.70 -5.84 38.44
C LEU A 683 18.26 -6.08 37.02
N MET A 684 19.54 -6.43 36.88
CA MET A 684 20.13 -6.88 35.61
C MET A 684 19.49 -8.19 35.11
N GLU A 685 19.23 -9.15 36.00
CA GLU A 685 18.53 -10.39 35.65
C GLU A 685 17.08 -10.11 35.19
N ARG A 686 16.37 -9.13 35.78
CA ARG A 686 15.07 -8.67 35.28
C ARG A 686 15.15 -8.00 33.92
N GLN A 687 16.20 -7.20 33.66
CA GLN A 687 16.40 -6.50 32.39
C GLN A 687 16.59 -7.48 31.22
N VAL A 688 17.40 -8.53 31.39
CA VAL A 688 17.59 -9.57 30.36
C VAL A 688 16.31 -10.38 30.14
N LEU A 689 15.54 -10.68 31.20
CA LEU A 689 14.23 -11.32 31.09
C LEU A 689 13.21 -10.45 30.34
N LEU A 690 13.30 -9.12 30.48
CA LEU A 690 12.42 -8.16 29.84
C LEU A 690 12.64 -8.09 28.32
N GLU A 691 13.89 -7.99 27.87
CA GLU A 691 14.23 -8.04 26.45
C GLU A 691 13.71 -9.34 25.80
N LYS A 692 13.93 -10.48 26.46
CA LYS A 692 13.43 -11.78 25.99
C LYS A 692 11.90 -11.84 25.92
N SER A 693 11.20 -11.36 26.95
CA SER A 693 9.73 -11.35 26.98
C SER A 693 9.14 -10.48 25.86
N THR A 694 9.76 -9.32 25.60
CA THR A 694 9.37 -8.42 24.50
C THR A 694 9.62 -9.05 23.13
N ALA A 695 10.76 -9.74 22.95
CA ALA A 695 11.06 -10.48 21.73
C ALA A 695 10.07 -11.64 21.48
N GLU A 696 9.72 -12.38 22.53
CA GLU A 696 8.68 -13.40 22.48
C GLU A 696 7.31 -12.81 22.13
N TYR A 697 6.97 -11.61 22.62
CA TYR A 697 5.71 -10.92 22.30
C TYR A 697 5.65 -10.52 20.81
N ILE A 698 6.70 -9.86 20.30
CA ILE A 698 6.84 -9.44 18.90
C ILE A 698 6.65 -10.62 17.95
N PHE A 699 7.29 -11.76 18.24
CA PHE A 699 7.12 -12.99 17.47
C PHE A 699 5.69 -13.55 17.54
N LYS A 700 5.09 -13.65 18.74
CA LYS A 700 3.77 -14.25 18.96
C LYS A 700 2.58 -13.43 18.42
N GLU A 701 2.75 -12.12 18.27
CA GLU A 701 1.77 -11.22 17.64
C GLU A 701 2.09 -10.90 16.17
N GLY A 702 3.22 -11.35 15.63
CA GLY A 702 3.62 -11.14 14.24
C GLY A 702 3.98 -9.69 13.89
N LEU A 703 4.55 -8.94 14.83
CA LEU A 703 4.88 -7.52 14.65
C LEU A 703 6.07 -7.32 13.69
N PRO A 704 5.94 -6.48 12.64
CA PRO A 704 7.07 -6.12 11.77
C PRO A 704 8.16 -5.38 12.55
N LEU A 705 9.42 -5.83 12.41
CA LEU A 705 10.53 -5.27 13.18
C LEU A 705 10.85 -3.82 12.80
N GLU A 706 10.57 -3.40 11.58
CA GLU A 706 10.67 -2.00 11.13
C GLU A 706 9.72 -1.08 11.91
N ARG A 707 8.55 -1.61 12.33
CA ARG A 707 7.58 -0.89 13.15
C ARG A 707 8.01 -0.84 14.61
N VAL A 708 8.66 -1.89 15.11
CA VAL A 708 9.31 -1.90 16.43
C VAL A 708 10.49 -0.92 16.48
N GLU A 709 11.28 -0.81 15.41
CA GLU A 709 12.37 0.18 15.28
C GLU A 709 11.82 1.61 15.34
N SER A 710 10.72 1.87 14.62
CA SER A 710 10.03 3.18 14.65
C SER A 710 9.44 3.54 16.02
N ILE A 711 9.13 2.56 16.88
CA ILE A 711 8.70 2.76 18.27
C ILE A 711 9.91 3.07 19.17
N CYS A 712 11.03 2.39 18.97
CA CYS A 712 12.23 2.58 19.79
C CYS A 712 12.94 3.89 19.47
N GLY A 713 13.08 4.22 18.19
CA GLY A 713 13.84 5.38 17.71
C GLY A 713 15.35 5.27 17.97
N GLN A 714 16.12 6.16 17.32
CA GLN A 714 17.59 6.12 17.32
C GLN A 714 18.21 6.22 18.72
N SER A 715 17.55 6.87 19.68
CA SER A 715 18.02 6.98 21.08
C SER A 715 18.05 5.65 21.82
N ASN A 716 17.26 4.65 21.39
CA ASN A 716 17.06 3.39 22.10
C ASN A 716 17.53 2.16 21.31
N GLN A 717 18.40 2.36 20.31
CA GLN A 717 18.85 1.31 19.39
C GLN A 717 19.47 0.09 20.10
N VAL A 718 20.04 0.25 21.32
CA VAL A 718 20.57 -0.86 22.12
C VAL A 718 19.48 -1.85 22.52
N PHE A 719 18.34 -1.35 23.01
CA PHE A 719 17.19 -2.18 23.37
C PHE A 719 16.58 -2.84 22.13
N TYR A 720 16.35 -2.05 21.07
CA TYR A 720 15.84 -2.56 19.80
C TYR A 720 16.72 -3.68 19.24
N ASN A 721 18.04 -3.50 19.17
CA ASN A 721 18.95 -4.49 18.62
C ASN A 721 18.91 -5.82 19.39
N SER A 722 18.85 -5.80 20.72
CA SER A 722 18.74 -7.03 21.52
C SER A 722 17.40 -7.74 21.29
N VAL A 723 16.30 -6.99 21.36
CA VAL A 723 14.94 -7.50 21.19
C VAL A 723 14.72 -8.04 19.78
N ALA A 724 15.16 -7.32 18.75
CA ALA A 724 15.05 -7.73 17.35
C ALA A 724 15.90 -8.98 17.06
N HIS A 725 17.13 -9.05 17.57
CA HIS A 725 17.98 -10.24 17.41
C HIS A 725 17.36 -11.48 18.06
N GLN A 726 16.79 -11.33 19.26
CA GLN A 726 16.06 -12.41 19.94
C GLN A 726 14.76 -12.78 19.21
N ALA A 727 14.02 -11.82 18.64
CA ALA A 727 12.80 -12.09 17.89
C ALA A 727 13.10 -12.84 16.57
N ILE A 728 14.15 -12.45 15.84
CA ILE A 728 14.61 -13.18 14.64
C ILE A 728 15.03 -14.61 15.00
N ALA A 729 15.73 -14.79 16.13
CA ALA A 729 16.11 -16.13 16.62
C ALA A 729 14.92 -17.01 17.03
N LEU A 730 13.75 -16.43 17.33
CA LEU A 730 12.49 -17.14 17.55
C LEU A 730 11.71 -17.44 16.25
N GLY A 731 12.09 -16.81 15.13
CA GLY A 731 11.44 -16.98 13.82
C GLY A 731 10.66 -15.76 13.31
N ALA A 732 10.85 -14.56 13.89
CA ALA A 732 10.34 -13.33 13.30
C ALA A 732 11.07 -13.02 11.97
N VAL A 733 10.37 -12.35 11.05
CA VAL A 733 10.90 -12.00 9.73
C VAL A 733 11.99 -10.93 9.86
N ASP A 734 13.21 -11.25 9.41
CA ASP A 734 14.31 -10.29 9.27
C ASP A 734 13.99 -9.29 8.13
N PRO A 735 13.89 -7.96 8.40
CA PRO A 735 13.64 -6.94 7.38
C PRO A 735 14.68 -6.95 6.24
N VAL A 736 15.94 -7.25 6.55
CA VAL A 736 17.04 -7.29 5.57
C VAL A 736 16.90 -8.49 4.64
N LEU A 737 16.40 -9.61 5.15
CA LEU A 737 16.09 -10.79 4.34
C LEU A 737 14.84 -10.55 3.48
N ALA A 738 13.75 -10.06 4.06
CA ALA A 738 12.49 -9.78 3.35
C ALA A 738 12.63 -8.72 2.25
N ALA A 739 13.51 -7.72 2.45
CA ALA A 739 13.86 -6.76 1.40
C ALA A 739 14.53 -7.45 0.19
N LYS A 740 15.46 -8.38 0.43
CA LYS A 740 16.12 -9.17 -0.62
C LYS A 740 15.16 -10.17 -1.28
N GLU A 741 14.25 -10.79 -0.52
CA GLU A 741 13.22 -11.66 -1.10
C GLU A 741 12.30 -10.90 -2.06
N LYS A 742 11.92 -9.65 -1.74
CA LYS A 742 11.20 -8.77 -2.67
C LYS A 742 12.01 -8.41 -3.92
N GLU A 743 13.32 -8.17 -3.78
CA GLU A 743 14.22 -7.91 -4.91
C GLU A 743 14.33 -9.14 -5.84
N VAL A 744 14.53 -10.33 -5.26
CA VAL A 744 14.55 -11.61 -5.99
C VAL A 744 13.19 -11.90 -6.64
N GLN A 745 12.08 -11.68 -5.94
CA GLN A 745 10.75 -11.91 -6.49
C GLN A 745 10.46 -10.97 -7.67
N LYS A 746 10.91 -9.71 -7.61
CA LYS A 746 10.83 -8.77 -8.73
C LYS A 746 11.66 -9.26 -9.93
N LEU A 747 12.92 -9.66 -9.70
CA LEU A 747 13.78 -10.24 -10.74
C LEU A 747 13.13 -11.46 -11.40
N VAL A 748 12.52 -12.36 -10.62
CA VAL A 748 11.77 -13.51 -11.14
C VAL A 748 10.60 -13.08 -12.03
N THR A 749 9.83 -12.07 -11.63
CA THR A 749 8.74 -11.52 -12.45
C THR A 749 9.25 -10.86 -13.74
N ASP A 750 10.33 -10.10 -13.67
CA ASP A 750 10.96 -9.47 -14.86
C ASP A 750 11.51 -10.55 -15.83
N TYR A 751 12.09 -11.64 -15.32
CA TYR A 751 12.51 -12.79 -16.14
C TYR A 751 11.33 -13.57 -16.74
N GLN A 752 10.23 -13.77 -16.00
CA GLN A 752 9.02 -14.40 -16.53
C GLN A 752 8.41 -13.57 -17.69
N GLY A 753 8.44 -12.23 -17.58
CA GLY A 753 8.08 -11.33 -18.68
C GLY A 753 8.95 -11.51 -19.92
N GLN A 754 10.27 -11.67 -19.75
CA GLN A 754 11.21 -11.94 -20.85
C GLN A 754 10.97 -13.32 -21.49
N VAL A 755 10.67 -14.36 -20.70
CA VAL A 755 10.35 -15.70 -21.21
C VAL A 755 9.10 -15.66 -22.09
N LEU A 756 8.02 -15.00 -21.66
CA LEU A 756 6.79 -14.86 -22.47
C LEU A 756 7.03 -14.12 -23.80
N ILE A 757 7.95 -13.15 -23.82
CA ILE A 757 8.36 -12.46 -25.06
C ILE A 757 9.13 -13.42 -25.98
N LEU A 758 10.06 -14.21 -25.44
CA LEU A 758 10.84 -15.19 -26.19
C LEU A 758 9.97 -16.33 -26.73
N GLU A 759 9.03 -16.86 -25.93
CA GLU A 759 8.05 -17.88 -26.37
C GLU A 759 7.18 -17.38 -27.52
N LYS A 760 6.75 -16.11 -27.49
CA LYS A 760 6.05 -15.48 -28.62
C LYS A 760 6.94 -15.41 -29.86
N ILE A 761 8.19 -14.95 -29.74
CA ILE A 761 9.15 -14.86 -30.86
C ILE A 761 9.41 -16.24 -31.46
N ILE A 762 9.58 -17.28 -30.63
CA ILE A 762 9.77 -18.67 -31.08
C ILE A 762 8.52 -19.17 -31.82
N THR A 763 7.32 -18.91 -31.29
CA THR A 763 6.05 -19.29 -31.94
C THR A 763 5.90 -18.61 -33.31
N GLU A 764 6.26 -17.33 -33.41
CA GLU A 764 6.20 -16.56 -34.65
C GLU A 764 7.25 -17.01 -35.67
N GLN A 765 8.46 -17.39 -35.23
CA GLN A 765 9.47 -18.03 -36.08
C GLN A 765 9.06 -19.44 -36.55
N LEU A 766 8.44 -20.25 -35.69
CA LEU A 766 7.92 -21.58 -36.09
C LEU A 766 6.81 -21.46 -37.13
N SER A 767 5.94 -20.45 -37.03
CA SER A 767 4.93 -20.16 -38.06
C SER A 767 5.57 -19.73 -39.38
N GLN A 768 6.63 -18.91 -39.35
CA GLN A 768 7.39 -18.55 -40.55
C GLN A 768 8.19 -19.72 -41.15
N LEU A 769 8.59 -20.70 -40.35
CA LEU A 769 9.22 -21.94 -40.85
C LEU A 769 8.18 -22.82 -41.55
N ALA A 770 7.01 -23.06 -40.93
CA ALA A 770 5.93 -23.84 -41.55
C ALA A 770 5.49 -23.26 -42.91
N GLN A 771 5.40 -21.93 -43.04
CA GLN A 771 5.12 -21.27 -44.33
C GLN A 771 6.24 -21.46 -45.37
N LYS A 772 7.51 -21.54 -44.93
CA LYS A 772 8.64 -21.82 -45.84
C LYS A 772 8.64 -23.28 -46.27
N ASP A 773 8.31 -24.21 -45.38
CA ASP A 773 8.22 -25.64 -45.70
C ASP A 773 7.06 -25.92 -46.68
N GLU A 774 5.93 -25.22 -46.55
CA GLU A 774 4.82 -25.26 -47.52
C GLU A 774 5.23 -24.70 -48.90
N ILE A 775 5.99 -23.60 -48.93
CA ILE A 775 6.57 -23.05 -50.18
C ILE A 775 7.62 -24.00 -50.79
N ILE A 776 8.41 -24.70 -49.97
CA ILE A 776 9.37 -25.71 -50.44
C ILE A 776 8.63 -26.89 -51.06
N ALA A 777 7.55 -27.40 -50.42
CA ALA A 777 6.74 -28.49 -50.97
C ALA A 777 6.11 -28.14 -52.34
N ASP A 778 5.56 -26.93 -52.49
CA ASP A 778 5.08 -26.42 -53.79
C ASP A 778 6.19 -26.35 -54.86
N LYS A 779 7.41 -25.97 -54.45
CA LYS A 779 8.57 -25.93 -55.36
C LYS A 779 9.08 -27.32 -55.72
N GLU A 780 9.06 -28.26 -54.79
CA GLU A 780 9.40 -29.67 -55.05
C GLU A 780 8.37 -30.33 -55.97
N GLU A 781 7.06 -30.07 -55.80
CA GLU A 781 6.05 -30.57 -56.73
C GLU A 781 6.25 -29.97 -58.13
N GLN A 782 6.50 -28.67 -58.25
CA GLN A 782 6.81 -28.03 -59.54
C GLN A 782 8.10 -28.58 -60.19
N ILE A 783 9.08 -29.01 -59.40
CA ILE A 783 10.28 -29.70 -59.88
C ILE A 783 9.94 -31.12 -60.34
N ILE A 784 9.10 -31.87 -59.61
CA ILE A 784 8.63 -33.21 -60.01
C ILE A 784 7.84 -33.14 -61.32
N GLN A 785 6.89 -32.22 -61.45
CA GLN A 785 6.13 -31.99 -62.67
C GLN A 785 7.04 -31.61 -63.86
N ARG A 786 8.04 -30.75 -63.64
CA ARG A 786 9.06 -30.43 -64.65
C ARG A 786 9.92 -31.63 -65.03
N ASN A 787 10.34 -32.45 -64.07
CA ASN A 787 11.15 -33.64 -64.34
C ASN A 787 10.34 -34.71 -65.08
N GLN A 788 9.05 -34.87 -64.80
CA GLN A 788 8.14 -35.70 -65.60
C GLN A 788 8.02 -35.19 -67.03
N HIS A 789 7.90 -33.87 -67.24
CA HIS A 789 7.85 -33.28 -68.58
C HIS A 789 9.19 -33.41 -69.33
N ILE A 790 10.33 -33.28 -68.64
CA ILE A 790 11.66 -33.59 -69.20
C ILE A 790 11.75 -35.07 -69.59
N GLY A 791 11.22 -35.99 -68.77
CA GLY A 791 11.14 -37.42 -69.10
C GLY A 791 10.29 -37.69 -70.35
N GLN A 792 9.15 -37.01 -70.50
CA GLN A 792 8.33 -37.08 -71.73
C GLN A 792 9.08 -36.55 -72.96
N ILE A 793 9.83 -35.45 -72.82
CA ILE A 793 10.68 -34.90 -73.88
C ILE A 793 11.84 -35.85 -74.20
N GLN A 794 12.42 -36.53 -73.20
CA GLN A 794 13.45 -37.55 -73.41
C GLN A 794 12.90 -38.81 -74.09
N GLU A 795 11.72 -39.30 -73.72
CA GLU A 795 11.05 -40.37 -74.47
C GLU A 795 10.76 -39.96 -75.90
N GLU A 796 10.31 -38.73 -76.15
CA GLU A 796 10.02 -38.24 -77.50
C GLU A 796 11.30 -38.04 -78.32
N ILE A 797 12.39 -37.57 -77.70
CA ILE A 797 13.74 -37.55 -78.30
C ILE A 797 14.24 -38.96 -78.62
N GLU A 798 14.00 -39.95 -77.75
CA GLU A 798 14.40 -41.34 -78.02
C GLU A 798 13.49 -42.02 -79.07
N ARG A 799 12.20 -41.69 -79.14
CA ARG A 799 11.33 -42.09 -80.27
C ARG A 799 11.79 -41.44 -81.58
N GLN A 800 12.20 -40.18 -81.55
CA GLN A 800 12.77 -39.49 -82.70
C GLN A 800 14.14 -40.05 -83.07
N ARG A 801 14.99 -40.41 -82.09
CA ARG A 801 16.27 -41.11 -82.31
C ARG A 801 16.03 -42.48 -82.93
N HIS A 802 15.11 -43.29 -82.40
CA HIS A 802 14.75 -44.58 -83.02
C HIS A 802 14.08 -44.39 -84.38
N THR A 803 13.34 -43.30 -84.62
CA THR A 803 12.82 -42.98 -85.96
C THR A 803 13.97 -42.63 -86.91
N ILE A 804 14.96 -41.86 -86.45
CA ILE A 804 16.18 -41.51 -87.18
C ILE A 804 17.07 -42.73 -87.39
N GLU A 805 17.18 -43.66 -86.44
CA GLU A 805 17.95 -44.91 -86.57
C GLU A 805 17.24 -45.91 -87.49
N ASN A 806 15.90 -45.99 -87.45
CA ASN A 806 15.14 -46.76 -88.43
C ASN A 806 15.23 -46.11 -89.82
N GLN A 807 15.21 -44.78 -89.91
CA GLN A 807 15.48 -44.05 -91.15
C GLN A 807 16.93 -44.18 -91.60
N GLN A 808 17.90 -44.31 -90.69
CA GLN A 808 19.31 -44.50 -91.00
C GLN A 808 19.54 -45.94 -91.47
N GLN A 809 18.94 -46.96 -90.85
CA GLN A 809 18.95 -48.32 -91.40
C GLN A 809 18.17 -48.40 -92.71
N LEU A 810 17.07 -47.63 -92.85
CA LEU A 810 16.41 -47.49 -94.16
C LEU A 810 17.32 -46.81 -95.17
N LEU A 811 18.15 -45.83 -94.77
CA LEU A 811 19.13 -45.10 -95.59
C LEU A 811 20.37 -45.92 -95.90
N ASP A 812 20.88 -46.78 -95.01
CA ASP A 812 21.98 -47.69 -95.31
C ASP A 812 21.50 -48.75 -96.33
N VAL A 813 20.26 -49.23 -96.18
CA VAL A 813 19.56 -50.02 -97.20
C VAL A 813 19.24 -49.18 -98.44
N HIS A 814 18.93 -47.89 -98.30
CA HIS A 814 18.66 -46.99 -99.41
C HIS A 814 19.93 -46.50 -100.11
N GLU A 815 21.13 -46.58 -99.50
CA GLU A 815 22.46 -46.24 -100.03
C GLU A 815 23.06 -47.46 -100.74
N ALA A 816 22.89 -48.66 -100.18
CA ALA A 816 23.01 -49.90 -100.93
C ALA A 816 22.03 -49.91 -102.12
N ALA A 817 20.85 -49.29 -101.96
CA ALA A 817 19.96 -49.03 -103.06
C ALA A 817 20.30 -47.76 -103.87
N LEU A 818 21.10 -46.78 -103.37
CA LEU A 818 21.61 -45.49 -103.95
C LEU A 818 22.99 -45.61 -104.61
N ALA A 819 23.36 -46.84 -104.94
CA ALA A 819 23.76 -47.13 -106.31
C ALA A 819 22.59 -46.96 -107.34
N GLN A 820 21.34 -46.74 -106.88
CA GLN A 820 20.26 -46.01 -107.57
C GLN A 820 20.85 -44.72 -108.07
N GLU A 821 20.54 -44.38 -109.32
CA GLU A 821 19.82 -43.12 -109.60
C GLU A 821 20.55 -41.78 -109.27
N GLU A 822 21.81 -41.83 -108.84
CA GLU A 822 22.83 -40.78 -109.06
C GLU A 822 22.80 -40.38 -110.55
N GLY A 823 22.61 -41.37 -111.43
CA GLY A 823 22.37 -41.20 -112.87
C GLY A 823 21.07 -40.51 -113.29
N VAL A 824 20.19 -40.08 -112.37
CA VAL A 824 18.96 -39.32 -112.68
C VAL A 824 19.00 -37.89 -112.15
N ASN A 825 19.54 -37.64 -110.94
CA ASN A 825 19.44 -36.32 -110.31
C ASN A 825 20.76 -35.58 -110.01
N GLU A 826 21.92 -36.10 -110.42
CA GLU A 826 23.13 -35.26 -110.50
C GLU A 826 23.05 -34.20 -111.63
N ARG A 827 21.99 -34.20 -112.46
CA ARG A 827 21.93 -33.36 -113.68
C ARG A 827 20.71 -32.48 -113.92
N LEU A 828 19.55 -32.62 -113.26
CA LEU A 828 18.43 -31.69 -113.53
C LEU A 828 18.57 -30.29 -112.89
N LEU A 829 19.63 -30.04 -112.12
CA LEU A 829 20.15 -28.69 -111.86
C LEU A 829 21.62 -28.47 -112.26
N ASN A 830 22.27 -29.46 -112.90
CA ASN A 830 23.68 -29.37 -113.32
C ASN A 830 23.97 -29.77 -114.78
N GLN A 831 22.92 -29.96 -115.58
CA GLN A 831 22.77 -29.37 -116.90
C GLN A 831 21.36 -28.75 -116.92
N TYR A 832 21.17 -27.48 -116.55
CA TYR A 832 22.07 -26.38 -116.91
C TYR A 832 22.00 -25.15 -115.99
N ASN A 833 23.19 -24.57 -115.71
CA ASN A 833 23.38 -23.12 -115.48
C ASN A 833 23.24 -22.33 -116.80
N ASP A 834 22.17 -22.62 -117.54
CA ASP A 834 21.78 -21.98 -118.79
C ASP A 834 20.26 -21.88 -118.83
N VAL A 835 19.78 -20.67 -118.57
CA VAL A 835 18.36 -20.30 -118.53
C VAL A 835 17.71 -20.40 -119.92
N GLU A 836 18.52 -20.50 -120.99
CA GLU A 836 18.05 -20.50 -122.37
C GLU A 836 17.46 -21.85 -122.81
N GLU A 837 17.97 -22.98 -122.29
CA GLU A 837 17.42 -24.31 -122.53
C GLU A 837 16.00 -24.45 -121.97
N ALA A 838 15.77 -24.05 -120.71
CA ALA A 838 14.46 -24.13 -120.07
C ALA A 838 13.41 -23.27 -120.78
N ARG A 839 13.79 -22.07 -121.26
CA ARG A 839 12.90 -21.21 -122.05
C ARG A 839 12.71 -21.75 -123.48
N SER A 840 13.69 -22.45 -124.05
CA SER A 840 13.57 -23.12 -125.35
C SER A 840 12.63 -24.32 -125.29
N LEU A 841 12.63 -25.11 -124.21
CA LEU A 841 11.66 -26.17 -123.97
C LEU A 841 10.22 -25.62 -123.97
N LEU A 842 9.96 -24.57 -123.18
CA LEU A 842 8.66 -23.89 -123.16
C LEU A 842 8.27 -23.36 -124.55
N LEU A 843 9.21 -22.84 -125.34
CA LEU A 843 8.94 -22.41 -126.72
C LEU A 843 8.51 -23.57 -127.63
N ILE A 844 9.14 -24.73 -127.48
CA ILE A 844 8.82 -25.94 -128.25
C ILE A 844 7.40 -26.42 -127.91
N GLU A 845 7.12 -26.69 -126.64
CA GLU A 845 5.88 -27.36 -126.22
C GLU A 845 4.67 -26.43 -126.28
N ASP A 846 4.84 -25.17 -125.87
CA ASP A 846 3.74 -24.25 -125.65
C ASP A 846 3.38 -23.44 -126.91
N LYS A 847 4.26 -23.43 -127.93
CA LYS A 847 4.12 -22.60 -129.16
C LYS A 847 4.44 -23.36 -130.45
N LEU A 848 5.66 -23.86 -130.63
CA LEU A 848 6.12 -24.36 -131.94
C LEU A 848 5.52 -25.73 -132.32
N VAL A 849 5.42 -26.67 -131.39
CA VAL A 849 4.75 -27.96 -131.64
C VAL A 849 3.25 -27.76 -131.89
N PRO A 850 2.49 -26.98 -131.08
CA PRO A 850 1.08 -26.68 -131.35
C PRO A 850 0.79 -26.08 -132.74
N ILE A 851 1.57 -25.09 -133.20
CA ILE A 851 1.35 -24.51 -134.55
C ILE A 851 1.72 -25.50 -135.66
N THR A 852 2.79 -26.29 -135.48
CA THR A 852 3.24 -27.29 -136.47
C THR A 852 2.23 -28.43 -136.59
N GLN A 853 1.77 -28.99 -135.47
CA GLN A 853 0.70 -30.00 -135.47
C GLN A 853 -0.63 -29.46 -136.03
N THR A 854 -0.96 -28.19 -135.77
CA THR A 854 -2.18 -27.57 -136.30
C THR A 854 -2.14 -27.45 -137.82
N TYR A 855 -0.99 -27.06 -138.40
CA TYR A 855 -0.82 -27.02 -139.85
C TYR A 855 -0.72 -28.43 -140.45
N LEU A 856 -0.04 -29.37 -139.80
CA LEU A 856 0.00 -30.78 -140.21
C LEU A 856 -1.41 -31.40 -140.25
N ARG A 857 -2.28 -31.09 -139.28
CA ARG A 857 -3.68 -31.52 -139.21
C ARG A 857 -4.55 -30.94 -140.33
N HIS A 858 -4.18 -29.78 -140.86
CA HIS A 858 -4.82 -29.21 -142.05
C HIS A 858 -4.35 -29.95 -143.32
N LEU A 859 -3.04 -30.09 -143.52
CA LEU A 859 -2.47 -30.82 -144.66
C LEU A 859 -2.95 -32.29 -144.71
N TRP A 860 -3.05 -32.97 -143.57
CA TRP A 860 -3.55 -34.34 -143.48
C TRP A 860 -4.97 -34.50 -144.05
N LYS A 861 -5.87 -33.57 -143.73
CA LYS A 861 -7.26 -33.59 -144.23
C LYS A 861 -7.31 -33.41 -145.74
N ASP A 862 -6.44 -32.58 -146.32
CA ASP A 862 -6.37 -32.40 -147.77
C ASP A 862 -5.73 -33.61 -148.47
N ILE A 863 -4.77 -34.30 -147.84
CA ILE A 863 -4.26 -35.59 -148.33
C ILE A 863 -5.37 -36.64 -148.32
N GLN A 864 -6.05 -36.87 -147.19
CA GLN A 864 -7.19 -37.80 -147.09
C GLN A 864 -8.25 -37.54 -148.17
N LYS A 865 -8.55 -36.26 -148.42
CA LYS A 865 -9.53 -35.81 -149.42
C LYS A 865 -9.09 -36.05 -150.87
N GLN A 866 -7.78 -36.02 -151.16
CA GLN A 866 -7.25 -36.32 -152.50
C GLN A 866 -7.12 -37.85 -152.73
N THR A 867 -6.51 -38.56 -151.79
CA THR A 867 -6.15 -39.99 -151.94
C THR A 867 -7.31 -40.93 -151.61
N LYS A 868 -8.34 -40.43 -150.91
CA LYS A 868 -9.46 -41.20 -150.34
C LYS A 868 -9.05 -42.24 -149.30
N THR A 869 -7.89 -42.07 -148.67
CA THR A 869 -7.48 -42.95 -147.57
C THR A 869 -8.34 -42.71 -146.32
N ASN A 870 -8.69 -43.81 -145.65
CA ASN A 870 -9.35 -43.80 -144.35
C ASN A 870 -8.36 -43.91 -143.17
N GLU A 871 -7.05 -43.85 -143.43
CA GLU A 871 -6.04 -43.87 -142.37
C GLU A 871 -6.24 -42.69 -141.39
N VAL A 872 -6.14 -42.99 -140.10
CA VAL A 872 -6.34 -42.04 -139.00
C VAL A 872 -5.15 -41.08 -138.92
N MET A 873 -5.37 -39.82 -138.54
CA MET A 873 -4.26 -38.87 -138.41
C MET A 873 -3.19 -39.41 -137.43
N PRO A 874 -1.91 -39.44 -137.84
CA PRO A 874 -0.78 -39.75 -136.97
C PRO A 874 -0.81 -38.96 -135.65
N GLN A 875 -0.68 -39.67 -134.53
CA GLN A 875 -0.67 -39.05 -133.20
C GLN A 875 0.73 -38.57 -132.81
N ASP A 876 1.78 -39.10 -133.44
CA ASP A 876 3.17 -38.68 -133.27
C ASP A 876 3.91 -38.55 -134.62
N TRP A 877 5.12 -37.98 -134.59
CA TRP A 877 5.91 -37.74 -135.80
C TRP A 877 6.47 -39.02 -136.43
N LYS A 878 6.63 -40.12 -135.70
CA LYS A 878 7.13 -41.41 -136.22
C LYS A 878 6.04 -42.12 -137.02
N GLN A 879 4.80 -42.08 -136.54
CA GLN A 879 3.61 -42.48 -137.30
C GLN A 879 3.47 -41.64 -138.57
N ALA A 880 3.72 -40.32 -138.48
CA ALA A 880 3.64 -39.42 -139.63
C ALA A 880 4.77 -39.64 -140.65
N GLU A 881 5.99 -39.95 -140.19
CA GLU A 881 7.14 -40.29 -141.04
C GLU A 881 6.98 -41.66 -141.71
N ALA A 882 6.44 -42.66 -141.00
CA ALA A 882 6.08 -43.95 -141.57
C ALA A 882 5.04 -43.80 -142.70
N PHE A 883 4.08 -42.89 -142.55
CA PHE A 883 3.10 -42.60 -143.60
C PHE A 883 3.73 -41.99 -144.87
N LEU A 884 4.89 -41.32 -144.80
CA LEU A 884 5.59 -40.81 -145.99
C LEU A 884 6.04 -41.93 -146.94
N SER A 885 6.17 -43.15 -146.42
CA SER A 885 6.46 -44.36 -147.19
C SER A 885 5.20 -45.13 -147.62
N SER A 886 3.99 -44.64 -147.30
CA SER A 886 2.73 -45.33 -147.63
C SER A 886 2.37 -45.22 -149.10
N ARG A 887 1.64 -46.23 -149.59
CA ARG A 887 1.17 -46.26 -150.98
C ARG A 887 0.10 -45.19 -151.26
N ASP A 888 -0.62 -44.77 -150.23
CA ASP A 888 -1.65 -43.74 -150.30
C ASP A 888 -1.02 -42.35 -150.32
N PHE A 889 0.00 -42.07 -149.49
CA PHE A 889 0.78 -40.83 -149.59
C PHE A 889 1.42 -40.68 -150.98
N ALA A 890 1.91 -41.78 -151.55
CA ALA A 890 2.50 -41.78 -152.89
C ALA A 890 1.55 -41.27 -154.00
N ALA A 891 0.24 -41.32 -153.79
CA ALA A 891 -0.80 -40.90 -154.74
C ALA A 891 -1.29 -39.45 -154.57
N ALA A 892 -0.84 -38.71 -153.54
CA ALA A 892 -1.19 -37.31 -153.34
C ALA A 892 -0.43 -36.35 -154.28
N ASP A 893 -0.94 -35.13 -154.50
CA ASP A 893 -0.23 -34.12 -155.30
C ASP A 893 1.17 -33.85 -154.77
N GLY A 894 2.17 -33.79 -155.66
CA GLY A 894 3.58 -33.68 -155.28
C GLY A 894 3.89 -32.49 -154.36
N LYS A 895 3.23 -31.35 -154.54
CA LYS A 895 3.49 -30.15 -153.70
C LYS A 895 2.83 -30.26 -152.33
N LEU A 896 1.70 -30.98 -152.26
CA LEU A 896 1.06 -31.32 -150.98
C LEU A 896 1.92 -32.34 -150.22
N ARG A 897 2.53 -33.29 -150.93
CA ARG A 897 3.52 -34.22 -150.37
C ARG A 897 4.76 -33.50 -149.85
N ASP A 898 5.44 -32.69 -150.66
CA ASP A 898 6.65 -31.94 -150.28
C ASP A 898 6.43 -31.12 -148.99
N LYS A 899 5.26 -30.47 -148.87
CA LYS A 899 4.88 -29.69 -147.69
C LYS A 899 4.55 -30.55 -146.48
N PHE A 900 3.83 -31.66 -146.66
CA PHE A 900 3.51 -32.56 -145.56
C PHE A 900 4.78 -33.24 -145.05
N GLU A 901 5.61 -33.77 -145.94
CA GLU A 901 6.93 -34.33 -145.65
C GLU A 901 7.83 -33.34 -144.89
N LEU A 902 7.95 -32.09 -145.37
CA LEU A 902 8.69 -31.07 -144.64
C LEU A 902 8.07 -30.78 -143.26
N THR A 903 6.74 -30.70 -143.15
CA THR A 903 6.08 -30.40 -141.87
C THR A 903 6.21 -31.56 -140.88
N VAL A 904 6.24 -32.82 -141.35
CA VAL A 904 6.61 -34.00 -140.56
C VAL A 904 8.07 -33.91 -140.12
N HIS A 905 9.01 -33.60 -141.02
CA HIS A 905 10.42 -33.45 -140.67
C HIS A 905 10.68 -32.27 -139.72
N LEU A 906 9.90 -31.18 -139.80
CA LEU A 906 9.93 -30.06 -138.86
C LEU A 906 9.39 -30.46 -137.48
N TRP A 907 8.27 -31.18 -137.42
CA TRP A 907 7.74 -31.73 -136.17
C TRP A 907 8.73 -32.72 -135.54
N LYS A 908 9.33 -33.60 -136.36
CA LYS A 908 10.44 -34.47 -135.96
C LYS A 908 11.60 -33.64 -135.39
N LYS A 909 12.04 -32.54 -136.02
CA LYS A 909 13.12 -31.73 -135.45
C LYS A 909 12.77 -31.03 -134.13
N LEU A 910 11.50 -30.80 -133.82
CA LEU A 910 11.06 -30.31 -132.50
C LEU A 910 10.93 -31.44 -131.45
N SER A 911 10.49 -32.62 -131.87
CA SER A 911 10.07 -33.73 -131.00
C SER A 911 10.97 -34.98 -131.05
N ASP A 912 12.07 -34.95 -131.78
CA ASP A 912 13.15 -35.95 -131.76
C ASP A 912 14.23 -35.51 -130.76
N ASN A 913 13.84 -35.58 -129.48
CA ASN A 913 14.73 -35.42 -128.33
C ASN A 913 15.83 -36.51 -128.24
N HIS A 914 15.83 -37.49 -129.15
CA HIS A 914 16.74 -38.63 -129.12
C HIS A 914 17.93 -38.46 -130.08
N SER A 915 17.73 -37.81 -131.23
CA SER A 915 18.82 -37.43 -132.15
C SER A 915 19.33 -35.98 -131.99
N ILE A 916 18.53 -35.08 -131.40
CA ILE A 916 18.95 -33.73 -131.00
C ILE A 916 18.45 -33.48 -129.56
N PRO A 917 19.26 -33.76 -128.52
CA PRO A 917 18.78 -33.68 -127.13
C PRO A 917 18.45 -32.25 -126.68
N ALA A 918 19.29 -31.27 -127.02
CA ALA A 918 19.13 -29.88 -126.58
C ALA A 918 17.91 -29.20 -127.24
N HIS A 919 17.14 -28.43 -126.45
CA HIS A 919 15.94 -27.75 -126.91
C HIS A 919 16.29 -26.54 -127.80
N SER A 920 17.35 -25.80 -127.45
CA SER A 920 17.91 -24.71 -128.24
C SER A 920 18.38 -25.19 -129.63
N GLU A 921 19.05 -26.35 -129.69
CA GLU A 921 19.44 -26.98 -130.97
C GLU A 921 18.22 -27.47 -131.76
N ARG A 922 17.17 -27.99 -131.11
CA ARG A 922 15.91 -28.38 -131.78
C ARG A 922 15.16 -27.18 -132.35
N VAL A 923 15.08 -26.06 -131.62
CA VAL A 923 14.55 -24.78 -132.13
C VAL A 923 15.39 -24.28 -133.32
N THR A 924 16.72 -24.34 -133.19
CA THR A 924 17.66 -23.93 -134.25
C THR A 924 17.52 -24.81 -135.50
N ALA A 925 17.47 -26.12 -135.35
CA ALA A 925 17.30 -27.08 -136.45
C ALA A 925 15.93 -26.97 -137.12
N PHE A 926 14.87 -26.66 -136.36
CA PHE A 926 13.55 -26.34 -136.90
C PHE A 926 13.61 -25.09 -137.79
N TYR A 927 14.19 -23.98 -137.33
CA TYR A 927 14.29 -22.76 -138.15
C TYR A 927 15.25 -22.92 -139.34
N GLN A 928 16.38 -23.64 -139.18
CA GLN A 928 17.29 -23.94 -140.29
C GLN A 928 16.62 -24.80 -141.37
N LEU A 929 15.85 -25.82 -140.97
CA LEU A 929 15.11 -26.67 -141.91
C LEU A 929 13.96 -25.90 -142.58
N LEU A 930 13.31 -25.00 -141.85
CA LEU A 930 12.25 -24.13 -142.37
C LEU A 930 12.80 -23.15 -143.40
N ASP A 931 13.89 -22.44 -143.09
CA ASP A 931 14.55 -21.47 -143.98
C ASP A 931 15.08 -22.13 -145.26
N LYS A 932 15.83 -23.22 -145.13
CA LYS A 932 16.38 -24.01 -146.24
C LYS A 932 15.32 -24.46 -147.26
N HIS A 933 14.08 -24.68 -146.82
CA HIS A 933 12.97 -25.11 -147.67
C HIS A 933 11.88 -24.03 -147.86
N TYR A 934 12.08 -22.81 -147.35
CA TYR A 934 11.14 -21.70 -147.49
C TYR A 934 11.08 -21.19 -148.93
N GLU A 935 12.22 -20.91 -149.57
CA GLU A 935 12.25 -20.33 -150.92
C GLU A 935 11.69 -21.27 -152.03
N PRO A 936 11.84 -22.60 -151.95
CA PRO A 936 11.14 -23.53 -152.84
C PRO A 936 9.61 -23.54 -152.65
N LEU A 937 9.12 -23.61 -151.40
CA LEU A 937 7.70 -23.91 -151.12
C LEU A 937 6.80 -22.67 -150.96
N SER A 938 7.37 -21.50 -150.67
CA SER A 938 6.66 -20.21 -150.64
C SER A 938 6.21 -19.72 -152.02
N LYS A 939 6.78 -20.27 -153.11
CA LYS A 939 6.42 -19.95 -154.51
C LYS A 939 5.03 -20.46 -154.92
N HIS A 940 4.24 -20.98 -153.99
CA HIS A 940 2.90 -21.50 -154.22
C HIS A 940 1.88 -20.81 -153.30
N ARG A 941 0.75 -20.37 -153.87
CA ARG A 941 -0.33 -19.64 -153.18
C ARG A 941 -1.10 -20.55 -152.22
N ASP A 942 -0.51 -20.78 -151.07
CA ASP A 942 -1.10 -21.46 -149.92
C ASP A 942 -1.08 -20.48 -148.74
N GLU A 943 -2.27 -19.98 -148.41
CA GLU A 943 -2.47 -18.99 -147.36
C GLU A 943 -2.23 -19.59 -145.96
N HIS A 944 -2.47 -20.90 -145.79
CA HIS A 944 -2.23 -21.59 -144.53
C HIS A 944 -0.74 -21.87 -144.30
N TRP A 945 0.05 -22.19 -145.34
CA TRP A 945 1.52 -22.20 -145.27
C TRP A 945 2.05 -20.85 -144.83
N ASN A 946 1.64 -19.78 -145.52
CA ASN A 946 2.11 -18.43 -145.20
C ASN A 946 1.71 -18.01 -143.77
N HIS A 947 0.52 -18.39 -143.30
CA HIS A 947 0.07 -18.15 -141.93
C HIS A 947 0.84 -18.99 -140.89
N PHE A 948 1.17 -20.24 -141.19
CA PHE A 948 2.03 -21.10 -140.36
C PHE A 948 3.43 -20.51 -140.21
N VAL A 949 4.10 -20.17 -141.33
CA VAL A 949 5.44 -19.58 -141.32
C VAL A 949 5.44 -18.21 -140.63
N ALA A 950 4.45 -17.35 -140.91
CA ALA A 950 4.35 -16.04 -140.24
C ALA A 950 4.19 -16.19 -138.72
N LYS A 951 3.39 -17.16 -138.24
CA LYS A 951 3.27 -17.45 -136.80
C LYS A 951 4.55 -18.01 -136.21
N ALA A 952 5.25 -18.92 -136.89
CA ALA A 952 6.54 -19.43 -136.44
C ALA A 952 7.58 -18.30 -136.33
N VAL A 953 7.76 -17.49 -137.37
CA VAL A 953 8.70 -16.37 -137.38
C VAL A 953 8.37 -15.31 -136.31
N ALA A 954 7.09 -15.01 -136.08
CA ALA A 954 6.67 -14.09 -135.02
C ALA A 954 6.98 -14.63 -133.61
N VAL A 955 6.82 -15.94 -133.39
CA VAL A 955 7.22 -16.62 -132.14
C VAL A 955 8.74 -16.56 -131.94
N GLY A 956 9.55 -16.73 -133.00
CA GLY A 956 11.00 -16.55 -132.94
C GLY A 956 11.42 -15.12 -132.58
N PHE A 957 10.77 -14.10 -133.14
CA PHE A 957 11.06 -12.68 -132.86
C PHE A 957 10.85 -12.30 -131.38
N ALA A 958 9.85 -12.88 -130.72
CA ALA A 958 9.58 -12.61 -129.31
C ALA A 958 10.69 -13.11 -128.38
N VAL A 959 11.40 -14.19 -128.75
CA VAL A 959 12.47 -14.82 -127.96
C VAL A 959 13.75 -13.99 -128.02
N VAL A 960 14.15 -13.53 -129.22
CA VAL A 960 15.36 -12.72 -129.43
C VAL A 960 15.35 -11.45 -128.59
N ALA A 961 14.18 -10.82 -128.40
CA ALA A 961 14.01 -9.63 -127.57
C ALA A 961 14.24 -9.87 -126.06
N THR A 962 14.28 -11.12 -125.60
CA THR A 962 14.41 -11.49 -124.17
C THR A 962 15.81 -12.01 -123.78
N GLY A 963 16.79 -11.87 -124.69
CA GLY A 963 18.19 -12.18 -124.42
C GLY A 963 18.47 -13.68 -124.29
N ILE A 964 17.84 -14.49 -125.16
CA ILE A 964 17.92 -15.95 -125.19
C ILE A 964 18.56 -16.37 -126.51
N LEU A 965 19.75 -16.97 -126.46
CA LEU A 965 20.60 -17.52 -127.52
C LEU A 965 21.31 -16.47 -128.39
N PRO A 966 22.60 -16.18 -128.08
CA PRO A 966 23.46 -15.33 -128.92
C PRO A 966 23.61 -15.80 -130.38
N GLY A 967 23.30 -17.06 -130.68
CA GLY A 967 23.44 -17.66 -132.02
C GLY A 967 22.60 -17.01 -133.13
N LEU A 968 21.48 -16.37 -132.80
CA LEU A 968 20.61 -15.71 -133.79
C LEU A 968 21.03 -14.27 -134.17
N ALA A 969 22.22 -13.82 -133.74
CA ALA A 969 22.87 -12.62 -134.28
C ALA A 969 23.01 -12.64 -135.82
N VAL A 970 22.98 -13.84 -136.44
CA VAL A 970 22.97 -14.02 -137.91
C VAL A 970 21.76 -13.37 -138.59
N LEU A 971 20.58 -13.29 -137.95
CA LEU A 971 19.45 -12.53 -138.51
C LEU A 971 19.62 -11.01 -138.37
N GLY A 972 20.42 -10.54 -137.41
CA GLY A 972 20.93 -9.16 -137.38
C GLY A 972 21.78 -8.82 -138.62
N ILE A 973 22.48 -9.81 -139.19
CA ILE A 973 23.26 -9.64 -140.42
C ILE A 973 22.34 -9.54 -141.66
N MET A 974 21.11 -10.07 -141.64
CA MET A 974 20.12 -9.74 -142.67
C MET A 974 19.66 -8.27 -142.59
N ALA A 975 19.65 -7.67 -141.39
CA ALA A 975 19.28 -6.27 -141.18
C ALA A 975 20.38 -5.27 -141.59
N LEU A 976 21.65 -5.70 -141.67
CA LEU A 976 22.74 -4.94 -142.32
C LEU A 976 22.70 -4.97 -143.87
N ALA A 977 21.50 -5.20 -144.42
CA ALA A 977 21.01 -4.62 -145.67
C ALA A 977 21.90 -4.78 -146.92
N LYS A 978 21.83 -5.97 -147.54
CA LYS A 978 22.03 -6.17 -148.98
C LYS A 978 23.43 -5.83 -149.54
N GLY A 979 24.47 -5.99 -148.73
CA GLY A 979 25.79 -6.46 -149.17
C GLY A 979 26.91 -5.43 -149.33
N ARG A 980 28.15 -5.95 -149.33
CA ARG A 980 29.46 -5.27 -149.41
C ARG A 980 29.90 -4.41 -148.20
N ALA A 981 30.48 -5.09 -147.18
CA ALA A 981 31.75 -4.77 -146.45
C ALA A 981 32.00 -3.36 -145.81
N PRO A 982 33.03 -3.17 -144.95
CA PRO A 982 33.60 -4.02 -143.87
C PRO A 982 33.80 -3.27 -142.51
N TRP A 983 34.32 -3.97 -141.45
CA TRP A 983 34.82 -3.42 -140.14
C TRP A 983 33.73 -2.85 -139.16
N GLN A 984 33.93 -2.53 -137.86
CA GLN A 984 34.94 -2.65 -136.75
C GLN A 984 34.20 -2.29 -135.40
N THR A 985 34.61 -2.51 -134.13
CA THR A 985 35.43 -3.48 -133.34
C THR A 985 35.27 -3.24 -131.81
N ALA A 986 35.74 -4.18 -130.97
CA ALA A 986 36.09 -4.07 -129.52
C ALA A 986 34.96 -4.10 -128.44
N GLY A 987 35.15 -4.68 -127.23
CA GLY A 987 36.11 -5.73 -126.83
C GLY A 987 37.02 -5.52 -125.60
N GLN A 988 36.93 -4.43 -124.81
CA GLN A 988 37.98 -4.10 -123.82
C GLN A 988 37.57 -3.80 -122.36
N ALA A 989 36.28 -3.79 -121.99
CA ALA A 989 35.85 -3.34 -120.65
C ALA A 989 35.89 -4.43 -119.54
N PHE A 990 35.87 -5.72 -119.90
CA PHE A 990 35.45 -6.81 -119.00
C PHE A 990 36.39 -7.12 -117.82
N PHE A 991 37.71 -6.93 -117.96
CA PHE A 991 38.69 -7.49 -117.03
C PHE A 991 39.16 -6.59 -115.86
N LYS A 992 38.62 -5.37 -115.70
CA LYS A 992 39.27 -4.34 -114.85
C LYS A 992 38.65 -4.10 -113.45
N ALA A 993 37.55 -4.76 -113.10
CA ALA A 993 36.84 -4.53 -111.83
C ALA A 993 37.17 -5.56 -110.72
N ALA A 994 37.51 -6.80 -111.08
CA ALA A 994 37.59 -7.94 -110.15
C ALA A 994 38.91 -8.03 -109.36
N LYS A 995 39.37 -6.93 -108.72
CA LYS A 995 40.65 -6.95 -107.97
C LYS A 995 40.85 -5.87 -106.88
N LYS A 996 39.82 -5.45 -106.15
CA LYS A 996 39.98 -4.41 -105.11
C LYS A 996 38.91 -4.38 -104.01
N GLU A 997 38.97 -5.32 -103.06
CA GLU A 997 38.61 -5.14 -101.63
C GLU A 997 38.93 -6.43 -100.84
N GLU A 998 40.22 -6.60 -100.55
CA GLU A 998 40.81 -7.68 -99.75
C GLU A 998 42.00 -7.07 -98.99
N VAL A 999 42.25 -7.49 -97.73
CA VAL A 999 43.32 -7.03 -96.78
C VAL A 999 42.99 -5.80 -95.88
N GLU A 1000 43.59 -5.79 -94.66
CA GLU A 1000 43.57 -4.80 -93.54
C GLU A 1000 42.44 -4.98 -92.47
N THR A 1001 42.64 -5.01 -91.12
CA THR A 1001 43.81 -5.31 -90.21
C THR A 1001 43.32 -5.68 -88.76
N GLU A 1002 44.19 -6.22 -87.89
CA GLU A 1002 44.05 -6.46 -86.41
C GLU A 1002 44.77 -5.33 -85.58
N PRO A 1003 45.12 -5.39 -84.25
CA PRO A 1003 44.84 -6.28 -83.09
C PRO A 1003 44.20 -5.49 -81.87
N GLU A 1004 44.44 -5.56 -80.53
CA GLU A 1004 45.39 -6.23 -79.58
C GLU A 1004 44.84 -6.27 -78.10
N LEU A 1005 45.69 -6.38 -77.04
CA LEU A 1005 45.35 -6.59 -75.58
C LEU A 1005 46.16 -5.63 -74.62
N THR A 1006 46.37 -5.73 -73.28
CA THR A 1006 46.14 -6.73 -72.17
C THR A 1006 46.26 -6.09 -70.75
N ASP A 1007 45.62 -6.67 -69.71
CA ASP A 1007 45.90 -6.63 -68.22
C ASP A 1007 46.04 -5.25 -67.47
N ALA A 1008 46.28 -5.08 -66.13
CA ALA A 1008 46.58 -5.97 -64.98
C ALA A 1008 46.27 -5.34 -63.57
N GLN A 1009 46.04 -6.18 -62.52
CA GLN A 1009 46.49 -6.12 -61.07
C GLN A 1009 46.34 -4.82 -60.19
N GLU A 1010 46.48 -4.74 -58.85
CA GLU A 1010 46.60 -5.57 -57.60
C GLU A 1010 45.66 -4.90 -56.51
N ILE A 1011 45.18 -5.42 -55.36
CA ILE A 1011 45.51 -6.48 -54.36
C ILE A 1011 46.25 -5.96 -53.08
N ARG A 1012 45.91 -6.55 -51.89
CA ARG A 1012 46.47 -6.38 -50.50
C ARG A 1012 46.16 -5.07 -49.71
N ASN A 1013 46.03 -5.04 -48.36
CA ASN A 1013 46.03 -6.12 -47.33
C ASN A 1013 45.25 -5.79 -46.02
N ASN A 1014 45.11 -6.82 -45.16
CA ASN A 1014 44.56 -6.89 -43.78
C ASN A 1014 45.34 -6.03 -42.73
N PRO A 1015 44.89 -5.80 -41.45
CA PRO A 1015 44.51 -6.86 -40.47
C PRO A 1015 43.39 -6.58 -39.41
N LEU A 1016 42.93 -7.69 -38.78
CA LEU A 1016 42.61 -7.97 -37.34
C LEU A 1016 42.57 -6.77 -36.34
N GLY A 1017 41.68 -6.64 -35.34
CA GLY A 1017 40.78 -7.60 -34.63
C GLY A 1017 41.16 -7.71 -33.13
N GLY A 1018 40.29 -7.86 -32.11
CA GLY A 1018 38.82 -8.03 -31.99
C GLY A 1018 38.39 -8.22 -30.50
N ALA A 1019 37.12 -8.54 -30.20
CA ALA A 1019 36.45 -8.57 -28.87
C ALA A 1019 36.22 -7.18 -28.21
N GLU A 1020 35.23 -6.97 -27.34
CA GLU A 1020 34.12 -7.86 -26.90
C GLU A 1020 32.87 -7.78 -27.81
#